data_AF-A0A936FPC2-F1
#
_entry.id   AF-A0A936FPC2-F1
#
_cell.length_a   1.000
_cell.length_b   1.000
_cell.length_c   1.000
_cell.angle_alpha   90.00
_cell.angle_beta   90.00
_cell.angle_gamma   90.00
#
_symmetry.space_group_name_H-M   'P 1'
#
loop_
_entity.id
_entity.type
_entity.pdbx_description
1 polymer ?
#
loop_
_entity_poly.entity_id
_entity_poly.type
_entity_poly.pdbx_seq_one_letter_code
_entity_poly.pdbx_strand_id
1 'polypeptide(L)'
;MAWIAGAVAILAHSAVLAAEARAGSLTPLTPAEQAAVMGEIEAMVRTDETQVKHFVVREATPERIERLYQMPEFLAQPTIVRENGLIFAGQGALLAFDRPSDVLAKLERWFPREFTAARTAKRPTFRGHLRLFGPFPGWDSEPAAFLGLWNCMPQSAWLRPMENPFQRRLGHELPLVPMAGRDSSTQESDFGFCIHQRNGYLTARTEAQRGPNLADGQSIAARVVPVLRSKFAGFLSANACRGTGPDDCVLVLHLWASLAPTDPSLAESLRALEPWVAPDAPLPALQKPVAQYGPGVQEGERRFDEGLRQAAFVRAKLLSVLNAPSSWPSGELPATLHQLTLLQQKLATAFDERWFYYELDYRNESVNPWRVVHANLDKHPHLREAVLAEADSLPDDAACKVHEQWLRKDDPALQTAYALQQMTSGRPLRCASPDWVWLREGASPAAIKLRDGYLGLLDGTESVSLRDSLLTEMTAAGNACFEPGNGPAPAWLRQLCAAWIAEPQTTPFRLRHSRLTLGREQQFTAITVPLPAELDVLDVTSGQGEWLTGLLRGMNAETRQKLQAFTVTLQQRNSRIMAATLWRHPRHETALLGLDLRQDEDANAYFLVGPQTFTVVELPLRFRDDSFELVRVSDLDQDRNLELWWARSFNRCQNDPSDLERDLDCTARSADMGELQGNVLSYFVKSPRRDPARVAGTALTLNARIPAAPTREEPACNALLVGSVLGSRLNLDFGGREDNERGDLLDIACRTHPVRPEQTIVALFHNLTDKEGQPVEDRKGFVFAVIDVQRRQLLALYREDIEEDASIRVGGSSPKIDTGRYNLAPGVRALGVRMGIGHSPRCADGGESDYLTLFVEDGSRLKPVLRNLPMSAWRVATGGSSCGNGGGDGDRTIDRVTLTLRMAATSTAGWHDIDVVAQHDVEILGGAAITPAKRETRKRSLGRLRARDRSYATTSLLDKLWP
;
A
#
# COMPACT_ATOMS: atom_id res chain seq x y z
N MET A 1 -3.51 -41.19 54.34
CA MET A 1 -2.31 -40.56 53.75
C MET A 1 -0.99 -41.03 54.35
N ALA A 2 -0.88 -41.35 55.66
CA ALA A 2 0.37 -41.84 56.26
C ALA A 2 0.83 -43.24 55.77
N TRP A 3 -0.10 -44.13 55.39
CA TRP A 3 0.24 -45.48 54.90
C TRP A 3 0.77 -45.53 53.46
N ILE A 4 0.42 -44.55 52.62
CA ILE A 4 0.91 -44.46 51.23
C ILE A 4 2.35 -43.90 51.21
N ALA A 5 2.68 -42.99 52.12
CA ALA A 5 4.04 -42.48 52.29
C ALA A 5 5.03 -43.57 52.75
N GLY A 6 4.58 -44.51 53.60
CA GLY A 6 5.40 -45.64 54.03
C GLY A 6 5.69 -46.66 52.91
N ALA A 7 4.70 -46.95 52.06
CA ALA A 7 4.88 -47.86 50.92
C ALA A 7 5.80 -47.28 49.83
N VAL A 8 5.72 -45.96 49.57
CA VAL A 8 6.61 -45.26 48.64
C VAL A 8 8.04 -45.19 49.18
N ALA A 9 8.22 -45.01 50.49
CA ALA A 9 9.56 -45.01 51.10
C ALA A 9 10.24 -46.39 51.07
N ILE A 10 9.48 -47.48 51.22
CA ILE A 10 10.01 -48.85 51.14
C ILE A 10 10.32 -49.25 49.69
N LEU A 11 9.50 -48.84 48.71
CA LEU A 11 9.81 -49.04 47.29
C LEU A 11 11.00 -48.18 46.81
N ALA A 12 11.15 -46.96 47.34
CA ALA A 12 12.32 -46.11 47.08
C ALA A 12 13.60 -46.68 47.70
N HIS A 13 13.56 -47.22 48.93
CA HIS A 13 14.72 -47.90 49.53
C HIS A 13 15.06 -49.20 48.81
N SER A 14 14.08 -49.94 48.32
CA SER A 14 14.31 -51.18 47.56
C SER A 14 14.90 -50.89 46.17
N ALA A 15 14.51 -49.78 45.53
CA ALA A 15 15.08 -49.32 44.27
C ALA A 15 16.50 -48.76 44.43
N VAL A 16 16.80 -48.06 45.53
CA VAL A 16 18.16 -47.58 45.85
C VAL A 16 19.08 -48.75 46.18
N LEU A 17 18.63 -49.74 46.95
CA LEU A 17 19.42 -50.95 47.24
C LEU A 17 19.60 -51.85 46.00
N ALA A 18 18.62 -51.90 45.08
CA ALA A 18 18.76 -52.60 43.80
C ALA A 18 19.65 -51.86 42.78
N ALA A 19 19.72 -50.52 42.87
CA ALA A 19 20.64 -49.70 42.07
C ALA A 19 22.08 -49.77 42.62
N GLU A 20 22.27 -49.76 43.94
CA GLU A 20 23.57 -49.99 44.56
C GLU A 20 24.07 -51.43 44.38
N ALA A 21 23.17 -52.43 44.33
CA ALA A 21 23.54 -53.80 44.00
C ALA A 21 23.92 -54.02 42.52
N ARG A 22 23.53 -53.11 41.61
CA ARG A 22 23.96 -53.12 40.19
C ARG A 22 25.24 -52.32 39.93
N ALA A 23 25.63 -51.43 40.84
CA ALA A 23 26.96 -50.85 40.88
C ALA A 23 27.98 -51.83 41.50
N GLY A 24 27.88 -53.12 41.17
CA GLY A 24 28.93 -54.07 41.46
C GLY A 24 30.19 -53.56 40.79
N SER A 25 31.21 -53.22 41.57
CA SER A 25 32.54 -52.90 41.08
C SER A 25 32.97 -54.06 40.19
N LEU A 26 32.87 -53.91 38.88
CA LEU A 26 33.37 -54.92 37.97
C LEU A 26 34.85 -55.08 38.30
N THR A 27 35.26 -56.28 38.72
CA THR A 27 36.64 -56.53 39.12
C THR A 27 37.57 -56.08 37.99
N PRO A 28 38.66 -55.32 38.24
CA PRO A 28 39.59 -54.95 37.17
C PRO A 28 40.08 -56.17 36.39
N LEU A 29 40.48 -55.99 35.13
CA LEU A 29 41.07 -57.09 34.36
C LEU A 29 42.35 -57.57 35.04
N THR A 30 42.57 -58.89 35.06
CA THR A 30 43.88 -59.42 35.46
C THR A 30 44.94 -58.96 34.46
N PRO A 31 46.24 -58.87 34.84
CA PRO A 31 47.29 -58.44 33.92
C PRO A 31 47.35 -59.25 32.61
N ALA A 32 47.04 -60.56 32.67
CA ALA A 32 46.99 -61.43 31.50
C ALA A 32 45.79 -61.12 30.59
N GLU A 33 44.59 -60.92 31.15
CA GLU A 33 43.42 -60.50 30.39
C GLU A 33 43.62 -59.11 29.77
N GLN A 34 44.18 -58.17 30.54
CA GLN A 34 44.49 -56.83 30.05
C GLN A 34 45.45 -56.91 28.87
N ALA A 35 46.56 -57.66 28.99
CA ALA A 35 47.51 -57.82 27.89
C ALA A 35 46.87 -58.45 26.63
N ALA A 36 45.98 -59.44 26.80
CA ALA A 36 45.27 -60.07 25.68
C ALA A 36 44.33 -59.10 24.96
N VAL A 37 43.51 -58.36 25.72
CA VAL A 37 42.59 -57.35 25.17
C VAL A 37 43.37 -56.21 24.50
N MET A 38 44.45 -55.73 25.11
CA MET A 38 45.29 -54.68 24.54
C MET A 38 45.96 -55.11 23.24
N GLY A 39 46.46 -56.35 23.16
CA GLY A 39 47.03 -56.90 21.92
C GLY A 39 46.02 -56.95 20.77
N GLU A 40 44.75 -57.23 21.06
CA GLU A 40 43.68 -57.20 20.06
C GLU A 40 43.29 -55.77 19.65
N ILE A 41 43.24 -54.81 20.58
CA ILE A 41 43.03 -53.39 20.25
C ILE A 41 44.16 -52.88 19.36
N GLU A 42 45.43 -53.22 19.65
CA GLU A 42 46.56 -52.85 18.80
C GLU A 42 46.48 -53.48 17.41
N ALA A 43 45.95 -54.70 17.29
CA ALA A 43 45.68 -55.31 15.99
C ALA A 43 44.57 -54.54 15.23
N MET A 44 43.53 -54.07 15.93
CA MET A 44 42.51 -53.20 15.35
C MET A 44 43.10 -51.87 14.85
N VAL A 45 43.98 -51.22 15.63
CA VAL A 45 44.66 -49.97 15.22
C VAL A 45 45.42 -50.13 13.90
N ARG A 46 45.97 -51.32 13.62
CA ARG A 46 46.69 -51.64 12.37
C ARG A 46 45.76 -52.08 11.22
N THR A 47 44.47 -52.26 11.48
CA THR A 47 43.50 -52.72 10.48
C THR A 47 43.06 -51.55 9.60
N ASP A 48 42.99 -51.77 8.29
CA ASP A 48 42.46 -50.76 7.36
C ASP A 48 41.00 -50.43 7.72
N GLU A 49 40.63 -49.15 7.71
CA GLU A 49 39.30 -48.68 8.10
C GLU A 49 38.16 -49.37 7.33
N THR A 50 38.40 -49.78 6.08
CA THR A 50 37.41 -50.49 5.26
C THR A 50 37.21 -51.95 5.68
N GLN A 51 38.17 -52.52 6.43
CA GLN A 51 38.17 -53.90 6.91
C GLN A 51 37.75 -54.02 8.38
N VAL A 52 37.56 -52.91 9.10
CA VAL A 52 37.16 -52.91 10.52
C VAL A 52 35.88 -53.72 10.76
N LYS A 53 34.90 -53.65 9.85
CA LYS A 53 33.65 -54.42 9.97
C LYS A 53 33.82 -55.95 9.81
N HIS A 54 34.97 -56.40 9.31
CA HIS A 54 35.32 -57.81 9.14
C HIS A 54 36.33 -58.30 10.19
N PHE A 55 36.73 -57.44 11.13
CA PHE A 55 37.65 -57.81 12.18
C PHE A 55 37.03 -58.85 13.12
N VAL A 56 37.74 -59.96 13.35
CA VAL A 56 37.27 -61.06 14.20
C VAL A 56 37.71 -60.81 15.64
N VAL A 57 36.74 -60.55 16.52
CA VAL A 57 36.95 -60.33 17.95
C VAL A 57 37.12 -61.66 18.68
N ARG A 58 38.13 -61.78 19.55
CA ARG A 58 38.43 -62.97 20.35
C ARG A 58 38.54 -62.68 21.84
N GLU A 59 39.27 -61.64 22.20
CA GLU A 59 39.66 -61.34 23.58
C GLU A 59 38.96 -60.09 24.13
N ALA A 60 38.73 -59.08 23.28
CA ALA A 60 38.07 -57.81 23.52
C ALA A 60 36.53 -57.96 23.55
N THR A 61 36.03 -58.91 24.32
CA THR A 61 34.58 -59.10 24.54
C THR A 61 33.97 -57.84 25.18
N PRO A 62 32.68 -57.55 24.96
CA PRO A 62 32.05 -56.34 25.49
C PRO A 62 32.21 -56.13 27.00
N GLU A 63 32.13 -57.19 27.81
CA GLU A 63 32.29 -57.14 29.27
C GLU A 63 33.72 -56.79 29.69
N ARG A 64 34.72 -57.34 28.98
CA ARG A 64 36.13 -57.05 29.23
C ARG A 64 36.48 -55.63 28.81
N ILE A 65 35.88 -55.14 27.72
CA ILE A 65 36.03 -53.74 27.29
C ILE A 65 35.40 -52.80 28.30
N GLU A 66 34.22 -53.11 28.83
CA GLU A 66 33.60 -52.31 29.89
C GLU A 66 34.50 -52.20 31.14
N ARG A 67 35.06 -53.32 31.59
CA ARG A 67 36.05 -53.37 32.69
C ARG A 67 37.31 -52.54 32.36
N LEU A 68 37.83 -52.67 31.14
CA LEU A 68 39.04 -51.98 30.69
C LEU A 68 38.87 -50.45 30.74
N TYR A 69 37.71 -49.92 30.32
CA TYR A 69 37.45 -48.46 30.33
C TYR A 69 37.22 -47.87 31.73
N GLN A 70 37.15 -48.72 32.76
CA GLN A 70 37.13 -48.30 34.16
C GLN A 70 38.54 -48.27 34.77
N MET A 71 39.56 -48.79 34.08
CA MET A 71 40.93 -48.88 34.58
C MET A 71 41.73 -47.60 34.27
N PRO A 72 42.30 -46.91 35.29
CA PRO A 72 43.13 -45.72 35.07
C PRO A 72 44.34 -45.97 34.16
N GLU A 73 44.90 -47.18 34.19
CA GLU A 73 46.05 -47.60 33.38
C GLU A 73 45.72 -47.60 31.89
N PHE A 74 44.48 -47.96 31.53
CA PHE A 74 44.01 -47.89 30.16
C PHE A 74 43.75 -46.45 29.72
N LEU A 75 43.21 -45.61 30.61
CA LEU A 75 42.97 -44.20 30.30
C LEU A 75 44.26 -43.40 30.07
N ALA A 76 45.41 -43.91 30.53
CA ALA A 76 46.73 -43.36 30.26
C ALA A 76 47.32 -43.77 28.89
N GLN A 77 46.68 -44.69 28.16
CA GLN A 77 47.14 -45.14 26.85
C GLN A 77 47.00 -44.04 25.77
N PRO A 78 47.74 -44.15 24.65
CA PRO A 78 47.61 -43.22 23.53
C PRO A 78 46.16 -43.10 23.03
N THR A 79 45.77 -41.90 22.59
CA THR A 79 44.42 -41.58 22.11
C THR A 79 43.90 -42.59 21.09
N ILE A 80 44.71 -42.94 20.09
CA ILE A 80 44.34 -43.87 19.02
C ILE A 80 43.98 -45.28 19.53
N VAL A 81 44.63 -45.74 20.60
CA VAL A 81 44.34 -47.05 21.23
C VAL A 81 42.99 -46.99 21.94
N ARG A 82 42.71 -45.89 22.65
CA ARG A 82 41.42 -45.65 23.30
C ARG A 82 40.30 -45.40 22.28
N GLU A 83 40.54 -44.73 21.17
CA GLU A 83 39.53 -44.58 20.10
C GLU A 83 39.14 -45.92 19.48
N ASN A 84 40.13 -46.76 19.15
CA ASN A 84 39.89 -48.07 18.54
C ASN A 84 39.34 -49.09 19.54
N GLY A 85 39.64 -48.96 20.83
CA GLY A 85 39.06 -49.82 21.86
C GLY A 85 37.53 -49.72 21.94
N LEU A 86 36.95 -48.55 21.63
CA LEU A 86 35.49 -48.37 21.64
C LEU A 86 34.78 -49.12 20.51
N ILE A 87 35.50 -49.57 19.47
CA ILE A 87 34.91 -50.36 18.38
C ILE A 87 34.26 -51.65 18.91
N PHE A 88 34.85 -52.22 19.95
CA PHE A 88 34.43 -53.47 20.58
C PHE A 88 33.26 -53.30 21.56
N ALA A 89 32.86 -52.07 21.87
CA ALA A 89 31.74 -51.78 22.78
C ALA A 89 30.37 -51.89 22.09
N GLY A 90 30.33 -52.17 20.79
CA GLY A 90 29.13 -52.17 19.96
C GLY A 90 28.06 -53.20 20.31
N GLN A 91 28.39 -54.22 21.11
CA GLN A 91 27.48 -55.30 21.53
C GLN A 91 27.35 -55.38 23.07
N GLY A 92 27.66 -54.30 23.78
CA GLY A 92 27.65 -54.28 25.26
C GLY A 92 27.01 -53.02 25.85
N ALA A 93 27.01 -52.95 27.18
CA ALA A 93 26.37 -51.88 27.95
C ALA A 93 27.24 -50.63 28.15
N LEU A 94 28.54 -50.68 27.79
CA LEU A 94 29.47 -49.56 28.00
C LEU A 94 28.95 -48.24 27.37
N LEU A 95 28.24 -48.33 26.24
CA LEU A 95 27.67 -47.21 25.49
C LEU A 95 26.18 -46.97 25.77
N ALA A 96 25.61 -47.51 26.85
CA ALA A 96 24.24 -47.19 27.26
C ALA A 96 24.13 -45.72 27.72
N PHE A 97 22.99 -45.07 27.50
CA PHE A 97 22.77 -43.67 27.93
C PHE A 97 21.29 -43.39 28.08
N ASP A 98 20.88 -42.54 29.02
CA ASP A 98 19.47 -42.17 29.18
C ASP A 98 19.18 -40.76 28.65
N ARG A 99 20.18 -39.88 28.67
CA ARG A 99 20.11 -38.52 28.13
C ARG A 99 21.37 -38.13 27.36
N PRO A 100 21.30 -37.10 26.51
CA PRO A 100 22.46 -36.67 25.71
C PRO A 100 23.72 -36.36 26.51
N SER A 101 23.62 -35.70 27.66
CA SER A 101 24.79 -35.38 28.49
C SER A 101 25.51 -36.61 29.07
N ASP A 102 24.88 -37.78 29.14
CA ASP A 102 25.54 -39.01 29.57
C ASP A 102 26.60 -39.46 28.55
N VAL A 103 26.34 -39.25 27.25
CA VAL A 103 27.30 -39.47 26.16
C VAL A 103 28.54 -38.61 26.39
N LEU A 104 28.32 -37.32 26.63
CA LEU A 104 29.38 -36.36 26.92
C LEU A 104 30.18 -36.75 28.16
N ALA A 105 29.52 -37.07 29.28
CA ALA A 105 30.16 -37.40 30.54
C ALA A 105 31.04 -38.66 30.44
N LYS A 106 30.60 -39.67 29.66
CA LYS A 106 31.38 -40.87 29.40
C LYS A 106 32.61 -40.57 28.54
N LEU A 107 32.43 -39.86 27.44
CA LEU A 107 33.54 -39.50 26.55
C LEU A 107 34.56 -38.58 27.22
N GLU A 108 34.12 -37.60 28.00
CA GLU A 108 35.02 -36.70 28.74
C GLU A 108 35.83 -37.45 29.81
N ARG A 109 35.23 -38.46 30.45
CA ARG A 109 35.93 -39.35 31.37
C ARG A 109 37.00 -40.18 30.65
N TRP A 110 36.72 -40.66 29.45
CA TRP A 110 37.64 -41.50 28.69
C TRP A 110 38.69 -40.71 27.92
N PHE A 111 38.43 -39.46 27.55
CA PHE A 111 39.28 -38.61 26.70
C PHE A 111 39.50 -37.19 27.26
N PRO A 112 39.89 -37.03 28.54
CA PRO A 112 39.91 -35.71 29.19
C PRO A 112 40.89 -34.72 28.53
N ARG A 113 41.99 -35.21 27.96
CA ARG A 113 43.00 -34.39 27.27
C ARG A 113 42.48 -33.86 25.95
N GLU A 114 41.81 -34.70 25.18
CA GLU A 114 41.22 -34.38 23.89
C GLU A 114 40.10 -33.35 24.04
N PHE A 115 39.25 -33.50 25.07
CA PHE A 115 38.22 -32.54 25.42
C PHE A 115 38.81 -31.18 25.81
N THR A 116 39.86 -31.18 26.63
CA THR A 116 40.56 -29.95 26.99
C THR A 116 41.14 -29.26 25.74
N ALA A 117 41.85 -30.01 24.90
CA ALA A 117 42.43 -29.49 23.67
C ALA A 117 41.36 -28.91 22.73
N ALA A 118 40.29 -29.65 22.48
CA ALA A 118 39.18 -29.24 21.62
C ALA A 118 38.49 -27.94 22.11
N ARG A 119 38.31 -27.78 23.42
CA ARG A 119 37.66 -26.59 24.00
C ARG A 119 38.59 -25.37 24.07
N THR A 120 39.90 -25.58 24.26
CA THR A 120 40.89 -24.49 24.36
C THR A 120 41.50 -24.04 23.02
N ALA A 121 41.21 -24.76 21.93
CA ALA A 121 41.70 -24.40 20.60
C ALA A 121 41.20 -23.01 20.17
N LYS A 122 42.02 -22.29 19.38
CA LYS A 122 41.65 -20.97 18.81
C LYS A 122 40.29 -21.00 18.08
N ARG A 123 39.97 -22.14 17.47
CA ARG A 123 38.65 -22.46 16.92
C ARG A 123 38.17 -23.76 17.58
N PRO A 124 37.31 -23.70 18.60
CA PRO A 124 36.88 -24.89 19.31
C PRO A 124 36.18 -25.90 18.39
N THR A 125 36.68 -27.13 18.34
CA THR A 125 36.13 -28.23 17.54
C THR A 125 36.65 -29.57 18.05
N PHE A 126 35.86 -30.63 17.89
CA PHE A 126 36.34 -32.00 18.13
C PHE A 126 37.02 -32.60 16.90
N ARG A 127 36.87 -31.98 15.72
CA ARG A 127 37.52 -32.44 14.48
C ARG A 127 39.04 -32.36 14.64
N GLY A 128 39.72 -33.49 14.43
CA GLY A 128 41.16 -33.60 14.60
C GLY A 128 41.63 -33.79 16.05
N HIS A 129 40.72 -33.77 17.03
CA HIS A 129 41.03 -34.02 18.44
C HIS A 129 40.49 -35.35 18.97
N LEU A 130 39.31 -35.77 18.51
CA LEU A 130 38.72 -37.06 18.89
C LEU A 130 38.00 -37.68 17.69
N ARG A 131 38.38 -38.91 17.33
CA ARG A 131 37.83 -39.67 16.22
C ARG A 131 37.31 -41.01 16.70
N LEU A 132 35.99 -41.11 16.88
CA LEU A 132 35.34 -42.37 17.22
C LEU A 132 34.91 -43.10 15.95
N PHE A 133 35.14 -44.41 15.92
CA PHE A 133 34.79 -45.27 14.79
C PHE A 133 33.44 -45.97 15.02
N GLY A 134 32.70 -46.18 13.93
CA GLY A 134 31.37 -46.80 13.95
C GLY A 134 30.22 -45.77 13.93
N PRO A 135 28.97 -46.22 14.17
CA PRO A 135 28.57 -47.62 14.37
C PRO A 135 28.77 -48.52 13.15
N PHE A 136 28.84 -49.84 13.35
CA PHE A 136 28.93 -50.82 12.28
C PHE A 136 27.65 -51.67 12.18
N PRO A 137 27.35 -52.34 11.04
CA PRO A 137 26.12 -53.10 10.86
C PRO A 137 25.84 -54.20 11.90
N GLY A 138 26.88 -54.74 12.56
CA GLY A 138 26.76 -55.77 13.61
C GLY A 138 26.58 -55.24 15.05
N TRP A 139 26.48 -53.92 15.23
CA TRP A 139 26.27 -53.31 16.54
C TRP A 139 24.80 -53.37 16.97
N ASP A 140 24.61 -53.43 18.30
CA ASP A 140 23.32 -53.28 18.94
C ASP A 140 22.80 -51.85 18.79
N SER A 141 21.48 -51.72 18.87
CA SER A 141 20.78 -50.46 18.58
C SER A 141 21.15 -49.32 19.52
N GLU A 142 21.38 -49.60 20.81
CA GLU A 142 21.71 -48.57 21.81
C GLU A 142 23.15 -48.04 21.68
N PRO A 143 24.21 -48.87 21.61
CA PRO A 143 25.55 -48.42 21.26
C PRO A 143 25.62 -47.68 19.92
N ALA A 144 24.84 -48.12 18.93
CA ALA A 144 24.77 -47.43 17.64
C ALA A 144 24.08 -46.06 17.75
N ALA A 145 23.07 -45.93 18.62
CA ALA A 145 22.42 -44.66 18.90
C ALA A 145 23.33 -43.70 19.69
N PHE A 146 24.15 -44.21 20.60
CA PHE A 146 25.16 -43.41 21.30
C PHE A 146 26.12 -42.76 20.32
N LEU A 147 26.71 -43.56 19.41
CA LEU A 147 27.63 -43.03 18.40
C LEU A 147 26.89 -42.12 17.40
N GLY A 148 25.66 -42.45 17.02
CA GLY A 148 24.84 -41.59 16.18
C GLY A 148 24.60 -40.21 16.81
N LEU A 149 24.27 -40.17 18.09
CA LEU A 149 24.09 -38.92 18.83
C LEU A 149 25.39 -38.12 18.91
N TRP A 150 26.51 -38.77 19.27
CA TRP A 150 27.83 -38.13 19.26
C TRP A 150 28.13 -37.51 17.89
N ASN A 151 28.06 -38.31 16.83
CA ASN A 151 28.44 -37.93 15.47
C ASN A 151 27.56 -36.83 14.86
N CYS A 152 26.25 -36.87 15.14
CA CYS A 152 25.26 -36.04 14.47
C CYS A 152 24.70 -34.89 15.28
N MET A 153 24.81 -34.89 16.61
CA MET A 153 24.42 -33.70 17.38
C MET A 153 25.40 -32.55 17.10
N PRO A 154 24.90 -31.29 17.02
CA PRO A 154 25.74 -30.11 16.91
C PRO A 154 26.92 -30.08 17.88
N GLN A 155 28.12 -29.79 17.36
CA GLN A 155 29.32 -29.69 18.20
C GLN A 155 29.24 -28.62 19.28
N SER A 156 28.46 -27.55 19.07
CA SER A 156 28.26 -26.50 20.09
C SER A 156 27.73 -27.06 21.41
N ALA A 157 26.80 -28.01 21.34
CA ALA A 157 26.23 -28.68 22.49
C ALA A 157 27.31 -29.42 23.30
N TRP A 158 28.27 -30.04 22.63
CA TRP A 158 29.37 -30.78 23.26
C TRP A 158 30.50 -29.88 23.77
N LEU A 159 30.85 -28.85 23.01
CA LEU A 159 31.96 -27.95 23.33
C LEU A 159 31.64 -27.06 24.53
N ARG A 160 30.37 -26.68 24.70
CA ARG A 160 29.92 -25.77 25.76
C ARG A 160 28.65 -26.29 26.43
N PRO A 161 28.74 -27.36 27.21
CA PRO A 161 27.57 -28.07 27.73
C PRO A 161 26.73 -27.27 28.73
N MET A 162 27.28 -26.19 29.28
CA MET A 162 26.58 -25.32 30.23
C MET A 162 25.93 -24.10 29.57
N GLU A 163 26.18 -23.85 28.27
CA GLU A 163 25.68 -22.68 27.54
C GLU A 163 24.44 -23.03 26.70
N ASN A 164 23.78 -22.00 26.19
CA ASN A 164 22.72 -22.18 25.19
C ASN A 164 23.35 -22.73 23.88
N PRO A 165 22.91 -23.88 23.35
CA PRO A 165 23.50 -24.45 22.13
C PRO A 165 23.25 -23.61 20.86
N PHE A 166 22.30 -22.67 20.91
CA PHE A 166 22.03 -21.70 19.85
C PHE A 166 22.86 -20.42 19.97
N GLN A 167 23.72 -20.32 20.99
CA GLN A 167 24.55 -19.14 21.20
C GLN A 167 25.57 -18.96 20.07
N ARG A 168 25.58 -17.76 19.48
CA ARG A 168 26.51 -17.42 18.40
C ARG A 168 27.62 -16.47 18.87
N ARG A 169 28.84 -16.77 18.44
CA ARG A 169 30.06 -15.99 18.73
C ARG A 169 30.87 -15.78 17.43
N LEU A 170 31.50 -14.63 17.25
CA LEU A 170 32.34 -14.30 16.09
C LEU A 170 33.63 -15.12 16.16
N GLY A 171 34.06 -15.64 15.01
CA GLY A 171 35.22 -16.55 14.92
C GLY A 171 34.87 -18.04 15.08
N HIS A 172 33.63 -18.37 15.43
CA HIS A 172 33.12 -19.74 15.39
C HIS A 172 32.56 -20.07 14.00
N GLU A 173 33.25 -20.94 13.28
CA GLU A 173 32.69 -21.53 12.06
C GLU A 173 31.60 -22.53 12.47
N LEU A 174 30.35 -22.13 12.27
CA LEU A 174 29.14 -22.96 12.21
C LEU A 174 28.69 -23.61 13.54
N PRO A 175 27.88 -22.92 14.38
CA PRO A 175 27.47 -23.42 15.70
C PRO A 175 26.60 -24.68 15.65
N LEU A 176 25.95 -25.03 14.52
CA LEU A 176 25.04 -26.19 14.43
C LEU A 176 25.55 -27.33 13.55
N VAL A 177 26.86 -27.41 13.29
CA VAL A 177 27.43 -28.44 12.42
C VAL A 177 27.78 -29.73 13.19
N PRO A 178 27.33 -30.90 12.71
CA PRO A 178 27.73 -32.18 13.29
C PRO A 178 29.19 -32.53 13.01
N MET A 179 29.74 -33.47 13.77
CA MET A 179 31.07 -34.02 13.50
C MET A 179 31.11 -34.78 12.18
N ALA A 180 30.05 -35.52 11.85
CA ALA A 180 29.98 -36.33 10.64
C ALA A 180 29.70 -35.53 9.34
N GLY A 181 29.39 -34.24 9.43
CA GLY A 181 29.14 -33.38 8.27
C GLY A 181 30.40 -33.17 7.44
N ARG A 182 30.37 -33.46 6.14
CA ARG A 182 31.58 -33.46 5.29
C ARG A 182 31.83 -32.15 4.54
N ASP A 183 30.79 -31.39 4.30
CA ASP A 183 30.85 -30.13 3.57
C ASP A 183 30.01 -29.05 4.27
N SER A 184 29.96 -27.87 3.65
CA SER A 184 29.17 -26.74 4.14
C SER A 184 27.72 -26.74 3.62
N SER A 185 27.26 -27.82 2.96
CA SER A 185 25.89 -27.90 2.48
C SER A 185 24.93 -28.01 3.65
N THR A 186 23.76 -27.41 3.47
CA THR A 186 22.88 -27.13 4.61
C THR A 186 22.10 -28.36 5.07
N GLN A 187 21.99 -29.37 4.20
CA GLN A 187 21.45 -30.69 4.53
C GLN A 187 22.39 -31.45 5.48
N GLU A 188 23.71 -31.24 5.42
CA GLU A 188 24.66 -31.89 6.35
C GLU A 188 24.51 -31.41 7.79
N SER A 189 23.87 -30.26 8.02
CA SER A 189 23.58 -29.73 9.35
C SER A 189 22.23 -30.19 9.92
N ASP A 190 21.43 -30.94 9.15
CA ASP A 190 20.18 -31.52 9.61
C ASP A 190 20.43 -32.87 10.30
N PHE A 191 19.95 -33.02 11.53
CA PHE A 191 20.25 -34.17 12.38
C PHE A 191 19.70 -35.49 11.82
N GLY A 192 18.46 -35.48 11.36
CA GLY A 192 17.79 -36.61 10.73
C GLY A 192 18.54 -37.04 9.47
N PHE A 193 18.89 -36.08 8.60
CA PHE A 193 19.75 -36.36 7.45
C PHE A 193 21.07 -37.01 7.87
N CYS A 194 21.76 -36.46 8.87
CA CYS A 194 23.01 -37.03 9.38
C CYS A 194 22.81 -38.47 9.90
N ILE A 195 21.75 -38.74 10.67
CA ILE A 195 21.48 -40.09 11.18
C ILE A 195 21.21 -41.06 10.03
N HIS A 196 20.44 -40.66 9.02
CA HIS A 196 20.07 -41.53 7.90
C HIS A 196 21.19 -41.74 6.87
N GLN A 197 22.06 -40.75 6.69
CA GLN A 197 23.00 -40.69 5.55
C GLN A 197 24.48 -40.72 5.96
N ARG A 198 24.79 -40.36 7.21
CA ARG A 198 26.16 -40.17 7.70
C ARG A 198 26.51 -41.01 8.93
N ASN A 199 25.54 -41.56 9.65
CA ASN A 199 25.77 -42.41 10.81
C ASN A 199 26.38 -43.76 10.38
N GLY A 200 27.54 -44.12 10.95
CA GLY A 200 28.27 -45.35 10.62
C GLY A 200 29.44 -45.16 9.66
N TYR A 201 30.13 -44.01 9.78
CA TYR A 201 31.16 -43.52 8.86
C TYR A 201 32.08 -44.62 8.28
N LEU A 202 31.91 -44.92 6.99
CA LEU A 202 32.88 -45.59 6.14
C LEU A 202 33.28 -44.62 5.01
N THR A 203 34.55 -44.26 4.92
CA THR A 203 35.08 -43.40 3.86
C THR A 203 35.01 -44.14 2.53
N ALA A 204 33.94 -43.94 1.74
CA ALA A 204 33.87 -44.46 0.38
C ALA A 204 34.93 -43.73 -0.47
N ARG A 205 35.99 -44.43 -0.86
CA ARG A 205 37.06 -43.90 -1.72
C ARG A 205 36.76 -44.14 -3.21
N THR A 206 35.80 -45.01 -3.52
CA THR A 206 35.36 -45.33 -4.88
C THR A 206 33.84 -45.28 -5.02
N GLU A 207 33.35 -45.13 -6.25
CA GLU A 207 31.92 -45.16 -6.56
C GLU A 207 31.27 -46.52 -6.23
N ALA A 208 32.01 -47.62 -6.44
CA ALA A 208 31.57 -48.96 -6.08
C ALA A 208 31.34 -49.15 -4.57
N GLN A 209 32.01 -48.36 -3.71
CA GLN A 209 31.83 -48.40 -2.26
C GLN A 209 30.67 -47.52 -1.77
N ARG A 210 30.22 -46.54 -2.56
CA ARG A 210 29.19 -45.58 -2.13
C ARG A 210 27.83 -46.24 -1.88
N GLY A 211 27.39 -47.11 -2.80
CA GLY A 211 26.09 -47.80 -2.69
C GLY A 211 25.97 -48.70 -1.44
N PRO A 212 26.89 -49.65 -1.22
CA PRO A 212 26.89 -50.50 -0.04
C PRO A 212 27.00 -49.72 1.28
N ASN A 213 27.85 -48.68 1.34
CA ASN A 213 27.98 -47.87 2.56
C ASN A 213 26.70 -47.10 2.88
N LEU A 214 25.99 -46.62 1.85
CA LEU A 214 24.68 -45.98 2.02
C LEU A 214 23.63 -46.96 2.55
N ALA A 215 23.60 -48.19 2.02
CA ALA A 215 22.68 -49.22 2.49
C ALA A 215 22.98 -49.63 3.95
N ASP A 216 24.27 -49.78 4.30
CA ASP A 216 24.71 -50.04 5.68
C ASP A 216 24.24 -48.91 6.63
N GLY A 217 24.44 -47.65 6.23
CA GLY A 217 24.00 -46.48 7.00
C GLY A 217 22.47 -46.42 7.19
N GLN A 218 21.70 -46.70 6.14
CA GLN A 218 20.23 -46.76 6.22
C GLN A 218 19.75 -47.88 7.14
N SER A 219 20.39 -49.05 7.08
CA SER A 219 20.09 -50.19 7.95
C SER A 219 20.38 -49.87 9.43
N ILE A 220 21.50 -49.22 9.71
CA ILE A 220 21.83 -48.72 11.05
C ILE A 220 20.78 -47.70 11.51
N ALA A 221 20.47 -46.71 10.67
CA ALA A 221 19.49 -45.67 10.99
C ALA A 221 18.12 -46.24 11.35
N ALA A 222 17.65 -47.26 10.64
CA ALA A 222 16.37 -47.93 10.91
C ALA A 222 16.27 -48.50 12.34
N ARG A 223 17.40 -48.92 12.93
CA ARG A 223 17.48 -49.43 14.31
C ARG A 223 17.76 -48.33 15.33
N VAL A 224 18.52 -47.31 14.96
CA VAL A 224 18.90 -46.19 15.82
C VAL A 224 17.73 -45.22 16.06
N VAL A 225 16.93 -44.94 15.03
CA VAL A 225 15.82 -43.98 15.10
C VAL A 225 14.84 -44.28 16.23
N PRO A 226 14.31 -45.52 16.39
CA PRO A 226 13.41 -45.84 17.50
C PRO A 226 14.04 -45.64 18.88
N VAL A 227 15.33 -45.96 19.04
CA VAL A 227 16.05 -45.78 20.32
C VAL A 227 16.16 -44.30 20.64
N LEU A 228 16.63 -43.47 19.71
CA LEU A 228 16.76 -42.03 19.92
C LEU A 228 15.41 -41.37 20.23
N ARG A 229 14.35 -41.72 19.50
CA ARG A 229 12.98 -41.24 19.79
C ARG A 229 12.56 -41.56 21.23
N SER A 230 12.73 -42.82 21.64
CA SER A 230 12.40 -43.28 22.99
C SER A 230 13.21 -42.53 24.07
N LYS A 231 14.52 -42.37 23.86
CA LYS A 231 15.40 -41.64 24.79
C LYS A 231 15.07 -40.16 24.86
N PHE A 232 14.77 -39.50 23.73
CA PHE A 232 14.33 -38.10 23.72
C PHE A 232 12.99 -37.92 24.44
N ALA A 233 12.01 -38.77 24.18
CA ALA A 233 10.72 -38.76 24.86
C ALA A 233 10.88 -38.95 26.38
N GLY A 234 11.64 -39.97 26.78
CA GLY A 234 11.94 -40.27 28.19
C GLY A 234 12.64 -39.11 28.89
N PHE A 235 13.68 -38.55 28.27
CA PHE A 235 14.41 -37.41 28.80
C PHE A 235 13.52 -36.17 28.98
N LEU A 236 12.78 -35.77 27.94
CA LEU A 236 11.94 -34.57 27.94
C LEU A 236 10.79 -34.70 28.95
N SER A 237 10.18 -35.88 29.06
CA SER A 237 9.12 -36.13 30.06
C SER A 237 9.63 -36.02 31.50
N ALA A 238 10.87 -36.45 31.77
CA ALA A 238 11.46 -36.41 33.10
C ALA A 238 12.05 -35.04 33.49
N ASN A 239 12.59 -34.28 32.53
CA ASN A 239 13.40 -33.09 32.81
C ASN A 239 12.78 -31.77 32.33
N ALA A 240 11.71 -31.83 31.54
CA ALA A 240 11.10 -30.69 30.87
C ALA A 240 12.14 -29.82 30.15
N CYS A 241 12.20 -28.51 30.45
CA CYS A 241 13.12 -27.55 29.85
C CYS A 241 14.19 -27.02 30.83
N ARG A 242 14.70 -27.87 31.73
CA ARG A 242 15.70 -27.47 32.75
C ARG A 242 17.17 -27.66 32.35
N GLY A 243 17.45 -28.36 31.25
CA GLY A 243 18.81 -28.63 30.77
C GLY A 243 19.39 -27.53 29.88
N THR A 244 20.71 -27.55 29.67
CA THR A 244 21.46 -26.70 28.74
C THR A 244 22.40 -27.54 27.87
N GLY A 245 23.08 -26.92 26.89
CA GLY A 245 23.99 -27.62 25.99
C GLY A 245 23.31 -28.81 25.29
N PRO A 246 23.77 -30.05 25.49
CA PRO A 246 23.19 -31.23 24.85
C PRO A 246 21.83 -31.63 25.42
N ASP A 247 21.51 -31.17 26.63
CA ASP A 247 20.25 -31.42 27.33
C ASP A 247 19.25 -30.25 27.19
N ASP A 248 19.54 -29.23 26.37
CA ASP A 248 18.56 -28.17 26.09
C ASP A 248 17.32 -28.78 25.40
N CYS A 249 16.14 -28.51 25.95
CA CYS A 249 14.91 -29.13 25.46
C CYS A 249 14.58 -28.74 24.01
N VAL A 250 14.87 -27.50 23.60
CA VAL A 250 14.58 -27.03 22.24
C VAL A 250 15.53 -27.67 21.25
N LEU A 251 16.81 -27.83 21.61
CA LEU A 251 17.74 -28.63 20.82
C LEU A 251 17.21 -30.06 20.66
N VAL A 252 16.87 -30.75 21.74
CA VAL A 252 16.38 -32.14 21.67
C VAL A 252 15.10 -32.26 20.83
N LEU A 253 14.13 -31.36 21.01
CA LEU A 253 12.91 -31.29 20.19
C LEU A 253 13.23 -31.03 18.71
N HIS A 254 14.19 -30.15 18.42
CA HIS A 254 14.63 -29.85 17.07
C HIS A 254 15.28 -31.06 16.38
N LEU A 255 16.15 -31.79 17.10
CA LEU A 255 16.76 -33.02 16.60
C LEU A 255 15.69 -34.11 16.38
N TRP A 256 14.74 -34.25 17.31
CA TRP A 256 13.65 -35.22 17.19
C TRP A 256 12.73 -34.91 16.01
N ALA A 257 12.35 -33.65 15.80
CA ALA A 257 11.51 -33.24 14.67
C ALA A 257 12.18 -33.45 13.32
N SER A 258 13.50 -33.26 13.25
CA SER A 258 14.29 -33.58 12.06
C SER A 258 14.40 -35.11 11.83
N LEU A 259 14.47 -35.90 12.90
CA LEU A 259 14.60 -37.37 12.85
C LEU A 259 13.29 -38.10 12.52
N ALA A 260 12.19 -37.70 13.15
CA ALA A 260 10.91 -38.41 13.10
C ALA A 260 9.71 -37.43 13.21
N PRO A 261 9.49 -36.58 12.19
CA PRO A 261 8.45 -35.54 12.23
C PRO A 261 7.03 -36.10 12.31
N THR A 262 6.82 -37.37 11.94
CA THR A 262 5.52 -38.05 11.97
C THR A 262 5.17 -38.67 13.32
N ASP A 263 6.04 -38.55 14.34
CA ASP A 263 5.85 -39.15 15.66
C ASP A 263 4.78 -38.43 16.50
N PRO A 264 3.69 -39.09 16.92
CA PRO A 264 2.68 -38.47 17.78
C PRO A 264 3.25 -38.02 19.14
N SER A 265 4.24 -38.73 19.68
CA SER A 265 4.86 -38.41 20.98
C SER A 265 5.68 -37.11 20.92
N LEU A 266 6.19 -36.76 19.73
CA LEU A 266 6.82 -35.47 19.49
C LEU A 266 5.80 -34.33 19.56
N ALA A 267 4.63 -34.49 18.94
CA ALA A 267 3.54 -33.50 19.01
C ALA A 267 3.06 -33.29 20.45
N GLU A 268 2.93 -34.37 21.23
CA GLU A 268 2.63 -34.30 22.66
C GLU A 268 3.70 -33.52 23.45
N SER A 269 4.98 -33.84 23.22
CA SER A 269 6.10 -33.18 23.88
C SER A 269 6.20 -31.69 23.52
N LEU A 270 6.02 -31.34 22.24
CA LEU A 270 6.01 -29.95 21.77
C LEU A 270 4.92 -29.15 22.47
N ARG A 271 3.67 -29.66 22.51
CA ARG A 271 2.56 -28.99 23.21
C ARG A 271 2.82 -28.82 24.71
N ALA A 272 3.34 -29.86 25.36
CA ALA A 272 3.61 -29.82 26.79
C ALA A 272 4.73 -28.83 27.16
N LEU A 273 5.73 -28.67 26.29
CA LEU A 273 6.90 -27.82 26.52
C LEU A 273 6.77 -26.41 25.94
N GLU A 274 5.81 -26.16 25.06
CA GLU A 274 5.56 -24.85 24.47
C GLU A 274 5.43 -23.72 25.51
N PRO A 275 4.71 -23.88 26.64
CA PRO A 275 4.66 -22.83 27.67
C PRO A 275 6.00 -22.52 28.33
N TRP A 276 6.93 -23.49 28.36
CA TRP A 276 8.27 -23.31 28.91
C TRP A 276 9.22 -22.61 27.93
N VAL A 277 9.03 -22.85 26.63
CA VAL A 277 9.80 -22.19 25.57
C VAL A 277 9.28 -20.79 25.29
N ALA A 278 7.96 -20.61 25.39
CA ALA A 278 7.24 -19.36 25.13
C ALA A 278 7.63 -18.72 23.78
N PRO A 279 7.40 -19.41 22.64
CA PRO A 279 7.79 -18.92 21.31
C PRO A 279 7.15 -17.57 20.96
N ASP A 280 6.05 -17.19 21.60
CA ASP A 280 5.35 -15.92 21.39
C ASP A 280 5.87 -14.78 22.30
N ALA A 281 6.65 -15.10 23.34
CA ALA A 281 7.18 -14.10 24.25
C ALA A 281 8.09 -13.10 23.53
N PRO A 282 8.11 -11.82 23.97
CA PRO A 282 9.03 -10.82 23.42
C PRO A 282 10.47 -11.26 23.66
N LEU A 283 11.35 -10.98 22.69
CA LEU A 283 12.77 -11.23 22.88
C LEU A 283 13.34 -10.32 23.98
N PRO A 284 14.35 -10.77 24.75
CA PRO A 284 15.04 -9.95 25.75
C PRO A 284 15.46 -8.58 25.21
N ALA A 285 15.47 -7.56 26.08
CA ALA A 285 16.00 -6.25 25.69
C ALA A 285 17.49 -6.36 25.30
N LEU A 286 17.94 -5.47 24.41
CA LEU A 286 19.38 -5.31 24.14
C LEU A 286 20.10 -4.89 25.41
N GLN A 287 21.31 -5.43 25.65
CA GLN A 287 22.09 -5.04 26.83
C GLN A 287 22.51 -3.57 26.81
N LYS A 288 22.61 -2.95 25.63
CA LYS A 288 22.94 -1.53 25.44
C LYS A 288 22.03 -0.90 24.37
N PRO A 289 21.89 0.45 24.33
CA PRO A 289 21.20 1.13 23.23
C PRO A 289 21.88 0.90 21.86
N VAL A 290 21.08 0.81 20.78
CA VAL A 290 21.56 0.55 19.39
C VAL A 290 22.69 1.48 18.96
N ALA A 291 22.63 2.76 19.35
CA ALA A 291 23.64 3.76 19.02
C ALA A 291 25.02 3.47 19.65
N GLN A 292 25.08 2.69 20.74
CA GLN A 292 26.32 2.42 21.48
C GLN A 292 27.12 1.23 20.93
N TYR A 293 26.55 0.43 20.03
CA TYR A 293 27.28 -0.71 19.43
C TYR A 293 28.25 -0.30 18.31
N GLY A 294 28.24 0.96 17.88
CA GLY A 294 29.09 1.44 16.77
C GLY A 294 28.78 0.73 15.44
N PRO A 295 29.64 0.85 14.41
CA PRO A 295 29.46 0.18 13.12
C PRO A 295 29.76 -1.33 13.15
N GLY A 296 30.16 -1.88 14.31
CA GLY A 296 30.53 -3.28 14.47
C GLY A 296 29.35 -4.23 14.68
N VAL A 297 29.65 -5.53 14.67
CA VAL A 297 28.68 -6.61 14.91
C VAL A 297 28.39 -6.74 16.41
N GLN A 298 27.12 -6.93 16.76
CA GLN A 298 26.67 -7.16 18.14
C GLN A 298 26.74 -8.65 18.48
N GLU A 299 27.85 -9.07 19.07
CA GLU A 299 28.08 -10.48 19.40
C GLU A 299 27.59 -10.84 20.80
N GLY A 300 26.97 -12.01 20.95
CA GLY A 300 26.75 -12.60 22.29
C GLY A 300 25.62 -12.00 23.09
N GLU A 301 24.74 -11.24 22.43
CA GLU A 301 23.53 -10.72 23.04
C GLU A 301 22.50 -11.85 23.22
N ARG A 302 22.04 -12.02 24.46
CA ARG A 302 21.02 -13.01 24.83
C ARG A 302 19.75 -12.91 23.98
N ARG A 303 19.41 -11.71 23.49
CA ARG A 303 18.27 -11.48 22.60
C ARG A 303 18.34 -12.34 21.34
N PHE A 304 19.53 -12.47 20.74
CA PHE A 304 19.71 -13.23 19.50
C PHE A 304 19.67 -14.72 19.72
N ASP A 305 20.36 -15.17 20.75
CA ASP A 305 20.37 -16.58 21.14
C ASP A 305 18.94 -17.07 21.41
N GLU A 306 18.10 -16.21 22.03
CA GLU A 306 16.68 -16.48 22.23
C GLU A 306 15.90 -16.49 20.92
N GLY A 307 16.17 -15.56 19.99
CA GLY A 307 15.52 -15.55 18.67
C GLY A 307 15.81 -16.82 17.86
N LEU A 308 17.06 -17.30 17.86
CA LEU A 308 17.44 -18.56 17.22
C LEU A 308 16.81 -19.78 17.90
N ARG A 309 16.71 -19.77 19.24
CA ARG A 309 16.04 -20.82 20.01
C ARG A 309 14.54 -20.86 19.71
N GLN A 310 13.85 -19.71 19.67
CA GLN A 310 12.45 -19.62 19.26
C GLN A 310 12.26 -20.12 17.81
N ALA A 311 13.15 -19.73 16.88
CA ALA A 311 13.13 -20.21 15.50
C ALA A 311 13.27 -21.74 15.40
N ALA A 312 14.21 -22.33 16.14
CA ALA A 312 14.42 -23.77 16.19
C ALA A 312 13.19 -24.53 16.70
N PHE A 313 12.52 -24.00 17.73
CA PHE A 313 11.26 -24.55 18.26
C PHE A 313 10.13 -24.46 17.24
N VAL A 314 9.90 -23.28 16.66
CA VAL A 314 8.84 -23.08 15.65
C VAL A 314 9.08 -23.97 14.43
N ARG A 315 10.34 -24.14 13.99
CA ARG A 315 10.70 -25.09 12.92
C ARG A 315 10.32 -26.53 13.30
N ALA A 316 10.64 -26.97 14.52
CA ALA A 316 10.33 -28.31 15.00
C ALA A 316 8.81 -28.54 15.07
N LYS A 317 8.07 -27.56 15.58
CA LYS A 317 6.60 -27.54 15.63
C LYS A 317 5.99 -27.62 14.24
N LEU A 318 6.43 -26.77 13.31
CA LEU A 318 5.94 -26.75 11.94
C LEU A 318 6.18 -28.09 11.21
N LEU A 319 7.36 -28.70 11.38
CA LEU A 319 7.62 -30.04 10.84
C LEU A 319 6.63 -31.08 11.37
N SER A 320 6.36 -31.06 12.68
CA SER A 320 5.38 -31.98 13.28
C SER A 320 3.95 -31.72 12.82
N VAL A 321 3.52 -30.46 12.76
CA VAL A 321 2.17 -30.07 12.31
C VAL A 321 1.91 -30.48 10.86
N LEU A 322 2.89 -30.29 9.98
CA LEU A 322 2.75 -30.64 8.56
C LEU A 322 2.78 -32.15 8.30
N ASN A 323 3.58 -32.91 9.05
CA ASN A 323 3.79 -34.33 8.80
C ASN A 323 2.88 -35.24 9.65
N ALA A 324 2.35 -34.76 10.78
CA ALA A 324 1.42 -35.48 11.65
C ALA A 324 0.21 -34.62 12.06
N PRO A 325 -0.56 -34.06 11.11
CA PRO A 325 -1.65 -33.13 11.41
C PRO A 325 -2.73 -33.72 12.33
N SER A 326 -2.98 -35.04 12.28
CA SER A 326 -3.92 -35.73 13.16
C SER A 326 -3.49 -35.79 14.63
N SER A 327 -2.22 -35.51 14.94
CA SER A 327 -1.70 -35.44 16.31
C SER A 327 -1.89 -34.06 16.94
N TRP A 328 -2.40 -33.09 16.19
CA TRP A 328 -2.60 -31.71 16.61
C TRP A 328 -4.08 -31.31 16.62
N PRO A 329 -4.49 -30.34 17.45
CA PRO A 329 -5.83 -29.77 17.41
C PRO A 329 -6.15 -29.13 16.05
N SER A 330 -7.43 -29.05 15.70
CA SER A 330 -7.87 -28.26 14.54
C SER A 330 -7.47 -26.79 14.71
N GLY A 331 -6.84 -26.20 13.69
CA GLY A 331 -6.38 -24.81 13.71
C GLY A 331 -4.92 -24.61 14.14
N GLU A 332 -4.20 -25.68 14.49
CA GLU A 332 -2.79 -25.57 14.89
C GLU A 332 -1.88 -25.06 13.77
N LEU A 333 -2.16 -25.40 12.51
CA LEU A 333 -1.39 -24.91 11.38
C LEU A 333 -1.47 -23.37 11.27
N PRO A 334 -2.67 -22.74 11.16
CA PRO A 334 -2.79 -21.28 11.26
C PRO A 334 -2.11 -20.69 12.50
N ALA A 335 -2.30 -21.30 13.68
CA ALA A 335 -1.65 -20.81 14.90
C ALA A 335 -0.12 -20.81 14.77
N THR A 336 0.48 -21.90 14.27
CA THR A 336 1.94 -22.01 14.08
C THR A 336 2.47 -21.01 13.04
N LEU A 337 1.72 -20.75 11.96
CA LEU A 337 2.07 -19.72 10.98
C LEU A 337 2.01 -18.32 11.61
N HIS A 338 1.03 -18.05 12.48
CA HIS A 338 0.98 -16.80 13.23
C HIS A 338 2.19 -16.64 14.16
N GLN A 339 2.63 -17.69 14.86
CA GLN A 339 3.86 -17.65 15.66
C GLN A 339 5.09 -17.33 14.81
N LEU A 340 5.12 -17.83 13.57
CA LEU A 340 6.17 -17.52 12.61
C LEU A 340 6.16 -16.05 12.17
N THR A 341 4.97 -15.46 11.95
CA THR A 341 4.81 -14.00 11.75
C THR A 341 5.35 -13.21 12.94
N LEU A 342 4.95 -13.57 14.16
CA LEU A 342 5.39 -12.88 15.38
C LEU A 342 6.91 -12.98 15.55
N LEU A 343 7.50 -14.15 15.29
CA LEU A 343 8.94 -14.34 15.28
C LEU A 343 9.60 -13.39 14.28
N GLN A 344 9.09 -13.30 13.05
CA GLN A 344 9.65 -12.43 12.03
C GLN A 344 9.51 -10.95 12.37
N GLN A 345 8.42 -10.51 12.98
CA GLN A 345 8.28 -9.13 13.46
C GLN A 345 9.31 -8.82 14.56
N LYS A 346 9.49 -9.74 15.52
CA LYS A 346 10.49 -9.63 16.59
C LYS A 346 11.92 -9.56 16.05
N LEU A 347 12.20 -10.33 15.00
CA LEU A 347 13.48 -10.33 14.32
C LEU A 347 13.65 -9.04 13.49
N ALA A 348 12.67 -8.66 12.66
CA ALA A 348 12.73 -7.49 11.77
C ALA A 348 12.90 -6.16 12.54
N THR A 349 12.25 -6.01 13.70
CA THR A 349 12.43 -4.84 14.58
C THR A 349 13.81 -4.79 15.25
N ALA A 350 14.49 -5.92 15.29
CA ALA A 350 15.82 -6.02 15.85
C ALA A 350 16.89 -5.77 14.75
N PHE A 351 16.75 -6.37 13.56
CA PHE A 351 17.74 -6.32 12.47
C PHE A 351 17.87 -4.95 11.79
N ASP A 352 18.86 -4.14 12.20
CA ASP A 352 19.55 -3.20 11.31
C ASP A 352 20.59 -3.96 10.45
N GLU A 353 21.03 -3.44 9.30
CA GLU A 353 21.89 -4.10 8.29
C GLU A 353 23.23 -4.64 8.85
N ARG A 354 23.64 -4.27 10.07
CA ARG A 354 24.89 -4.70 10.73
C ARG A 354 24.87 -6.16 11.27
N TRP A 355 23.83 -6.95 10.97
CA TRP A 355 23.40 -8.13 11.76
C TRP A 355 23.38 -9.46 10.99
N PHE A 356 24.04 -9.53 9.81
CA PHE A 356 24.10 -10.68 8.89
C PHE A 356 24.39 -12.06 9.51
N TYR A 357 25.01 -12.13 10.69
CA TYR A 357 25.32 -13.39 11.38
C TYR A 357 24.11 -14.08 12.02
N TYR A 358 23.04 -13.35 12.33
CA TYR A 358 21.84 -13.91 12.96
C TYR A 358 20.68 -14.10 11.98
N GLU A 359 20.88 -13.73 10.72
CA GLU A 359 19.92 -14.01 9.66
C GLU A 359 19.68 -15.53 9.54
N LEU A 360 18.40 -15.89 9.43
CA LEU A 360 17.99 -17.28 9.32
C LEU A 360 18.36 -17.88 7.96
N ASP A 361 18.35 -17.08 6.90
CA ASP A 361 18.47 -17.57 5.52
C ASP A 361 19.87 -18.05 5.13
N TYR A 362 20.94 -17.41 5.62
CA TYR A 362 22.30 -17.76 5.19
C TYR A 362 23.10 -18.50 6.26
N ARG A 363 23.10 -18.00 7.50
CA ARG A 363 24.04 -18.47 8.53
C ARG A 363 23.42 -19.40 9.58
N ASN A 364 22.09 -19.57 9.58
CA ASN A 364 21.34 -20.35 10.57
C ASN A 364 20.26 -21.21 9.89
N GLU A 365 20.51 -21.65 8.66
CA GLU A 365 19.52 -22.34 7.82
C GLU A 365 18.96 -23.63 8.45
N SER A 366 19.74 -24.32 9.29
CA SER A 366 19.29 -25.52 9.99
C SER A 366 18.13 -25.24 10.95
N VAL A 367 18.05 -24.05 11.55
CA VAL A 367 16.96 -23.64 12.44
C VAL A 367 15.94 -22.74 11.76
N ASN A 368 16.05 -22.50 10.46
CA ASN A 368 15.16 -21.61 9.72
C ASN A 368 13.78 -22.26 9.47
N PRO A 369 12.69 -21.80 10.13
CA PRO A 369 11.33 -22.31 9.89
C PRO A 369 10.78 -21.95 8.49
N TRP A 370 11.22 -20.85 7.88
CA TRP A 370 10.73 -20.42 6.55
C TRP A 370 11.05 -21.45 5.47
N ARG A 371 12.23 -22.08 5.55
CA ARG A 371 12.60 -23.17 4.64
C ARG A 371 11.62 -24.34 4.70
N VAL A 372 11.05 -24.63 5.86
CA VAL A 372 10.04 -25.69 6.02
C VAL A 372 8.75 -25.29 5.33
N VAL A 373 8.31 -24.03 5.42
CA VAL A 373 7.13 -23.55 4.68
C VAL A 373 7.36 -23.72 3.17
N HIS A 374 8.42 -23.11 2.63
CA HIS A 374 8.64 -23.06 1.18
C HIS A 374 8.91 -24.44 0.56
N ALA A 375 9.66 -25.32 1.24
CA ALA A 375 9.93 -26.67 0.74
C ALA A 375 8.68 -27.60 0.73
N ASN A 376 7.56 -27.13 1.30
CA ASN A 376 6.34 -27.91 1.47
C ASN A 376 5.09 -27.25 0.86
N LEU A 377 5.17 -26.05 0.29
CA LEU A 377 4.03 -25.35 -0.34
C LEU A 377 3.37 -26.20 -1.43
N ASP A 378 4.15 -26.89 -2.27
CA ASP A 378 3.60 -27.73 -3.34
C ASP A 378 3.13 -29.11 -2.85
N LYS A 379 3.58 -29.56 -1.68
CA LYS A 379 3.23 -30.86 -1.10
C LYS A 379 1.93 -30.80 -0.29
N HIS A 380 1.55 -29.61 0.19
CA HIS A 380 0.41 -29.42 1.08
C HIS A 380 -0.47 -28.26 0.60
N PRO A 381 -1.54 -28.51 -0.19
CA PRO A 381 -2.42 -27.46 -0.71
C PRO A 381 -3.01 -26.55 0.39
N HIS A 382 -3.39 -27.12 1.53
CA HIS A 382 -3.91 -26.38 2.68
C HIS A 382 -2.87 -25.46 3.34
N LEU A 383 -1.56 -25.75 3.20
CA LEU A 383 -0.51 -24.85 3.65
C LEU A 383 -0.50 -23.57 2.82
N ARG A 384 -0.65 -23.67 1.50
CA ARG A 384 -0.70 -22.49 0.61
C ARG A 384 -1.89 -21.59 0.96
N GLU A 385 -3.06 -22.17 1.20
CA GLU A 385 -4.26 -21.44 1.65
C GLU A 385 -4.02 -20.75 3.01
N ALA A 386 -3.44 -21.47 3.97
CA ALA A 386 -3.15 -20.92 5.30
C ALA A 386 -2.10 -19.80 5.26
N VAL A 387 -1.09 -19.91 4.39
CA VAL A 387 -0.08 -18.87 4.17
C VAL A 387 -0.71 -17.60 3.58
N LEU A 388 -1.59 -17.73 2.59
CA LEU A 388 -2.31 -16.58 2.02
C LEU A 388 -3.21 -15.92 3.07
N ALA A 389 -3.91 -16.71 3.89
CA ALA A 389 -4.74 -16.20 4.96
C ALA A 389 -3.92 -15.45 6.03
N GLU A 390 -2.75 -15.98 6.42
CA GLU A 390 -1.86 -15.32 7.36
C GLU A 390 -1.31 -14.00 6.77
N ALA A 391 -0.87 -14.00 5.51
CA ALA A 391 -0.40 -12.80 4.84
C ALA A 391 -1.49 -11.71 4.73
N ASP A 392 -2.75 -12.11 4.51
CA ASP A 392 -3.91 -11.20 4.42
C ASP A 392 -4.33 -10.64 5.79
N SER A 393 -4.04 -11.38 6.87
CA SER A 393 -4.32 -11.00 8.26
C SER A 393 -3.35 -9.95 8.82
N LEU A 394 -2.22 -9.71 8.15
CA LEU A 394 -1.25 -8.71 8.56
C LEU A 394 -1.88 -7.31 8.53
N PRO A 395 -1.56 -6.46 9.53
CA PRO A 395 -2.08 -5.10 9.56
C PRO A 395 -1.51 -4.30 8.39
N ASP A 396 -2.29 -3.33 7.93
CA ASP A 396 -1.96 -2.49 6.78
C ASP A 396 -0.61 -1.75 6.95
N ASP A 397 -0.19 -1.43 8.17
CA ASP A 397 1.08 -0.77 8.49
C ASP A 397 2.26 -1.73 8.77
N ALA A 398 2.08 -3.04 8.53
CA ALA A 398 3.17 -4.01 8.66
C ALA A 398 4.33 -3.70 7.71
N ALA A 399 5.56 -3.81 8.22
CA ALA A 399 6.77 -3.59 7.41
C ALA A 399 6.87 -4.59 6.25
N CYS A 400 7.28 -4.14 5.06
CA CYS A 400 7.41 -5.00 3.88
C CYS A 400 8.30 -6.23 4.11
N LYS A 401 9.34 -6.11 4.95
CA LYS A 401 10.22 -7.23 5.32
C LYS A 401 9.48 -8.41 6.00
N VAL A 402 8.31 -8.17 6.58
CA VAL A 402 7.43 -9.23 7.12
C VAL A 402 6.64 -9.89 6.00
N HIS A 403 6.06 -9.09 5.09
CA HIS A 403 5.35 -9.59 3.91
C HIS A 403 6.26 -10.38 2.96
N GLU A 404 7.49 -9.93 2.73
CA GLU A 404 8.46 -10.55 1.81
C GLU A 404 8.83 -11.99 2.22
N GLN A 405 8.78 -12.33 3.51
CA GLN A 405 9.04 -13.71 3.96
C GLN A 405 7.89 -14.65 3.60
N TRP A 406 6.64 -14.17 3.65
CA TRP A 406 5.49 -14.93 3.18
C TRP A 406 5.41 -14.97 1.64
N LEU A 407 5.71 -13.85 1.00
CA LEU A 407 5.56 -13.63 -0.45
C LEU A 407 6.92 -13.56 -1.13
N ARG A 408 7.71 -14.63 -1.03
CA ARG A 408 9.04 -14.64 -1.63
C ARG A 408 8.97 -14.55 -3.15
N LYS A 409 9.89 -13.78 -3.73
CA LYS A 409 9.99 -13.54 -5.18
C LYS A 409 10.27 -14.81 -6.01
N ASP A 410 10.79 -15.87 -5.39
CA ASP A 410 11.04 -17.16 -6.05
C ASP A 410 9.80 -18.07 -6.16
N ASP A 411 8.68 -17.72 -5.50
CA ASP A 411 7.36 -18.32 -5.75
C ASP A 411 6.40 -17.28 -6.38
N PRO A 412 6.48 -17.07 -7.71
CA PRO A 412 5.65 -16.08 -8.40
C PRO A 412 4.16 -16.42 -8.30
N ALA A 413 3.78 -17.70 -8.10
CA ALA A 413 2.39 -18.08 -7.99
C ALA A 413 1.75 -17.56 -6.71
N LEU A 414 2.45 -17.68 -5.58
CA LEU A 414 1.94 -17.23 -4.28
C LEU A 414 1.79 -15.70 -4.22
N GLN A 415 2.85 -14.97 -4.60
CA GLN A 415 2.86 -13.50 -4.61
C GLN A 415 1.80 -12.93 -5.56
N THR A 416 1.66 -13.52 -6.74
CA THR A 416 0.68 -13.10 -7.75
C THR A 416 -0.76 -13.42 -7.34
N ALA A 417 -1.00 -14.54 -6.65
CA ALA A 417 -2.30 -14.89 -6.10
C ALA A 417 -2.73 -13.93 -4.98
N TYR A 418 -1.81 -13.61 -4.07
CA TYR A 418 -2.07 -12.65 -2.99
C TYR A 418 -2.41 -11.26 -3.56
N ALA A 419 -1.62 -10.78 -4.52
CA ALA A 419 -1.85 -9.49 -5.15
C ALA A 419 -3.23 -9.43 -5.85
N LEU A 420 -3.64 -10.51 -6.52
CA LEU A 420 -4.97 -10.59 -7.12
C LEU A 420 -6.07 -10.46 -6.06
N GLN A 421 -5.95 -11.18 -4.94
CA GLN A 421 -6.90 -11.12 -3.83
C GLN A 421 -7.03 -9.70 -3.25
N GLN A 422 -5.91 -8.99 -3.07
CA GLN A 422 -5.92 -7.60 -2.59
C GLN A 422 -6.67 -6.70 -3.58
N MET A 423 -6.34 -6.79 -4.87
CA MET A 423 -6.97 -5.96 -5.90
C MET A 423 -8.47 -6.26 -6.06
N THR A 424 -8.87 -7.53 -6.03
CA THR A 424 -10.29 -7.93 -6.05
C THR A 424 -11.05 -7.39 -4.84
N SER A 425 -10.39 -7.25 -3.69
CA SER A 425 -10.98 -6.72 -2.46
C SER A 425 -10.90 -5.18 -2.36
N GLY A 426 -10.36 -4.50 -3.38
CA GLY A 426 -10.14 -3.04 -3.35
C GLY A 426 -9.08 -2.58 -2.35
N ARG A 427 -8.21 -3.49 -1.88
CA ARG A 427 -7.09 -3.19 -0.98
C ARG A 427 -5.83 -2.83 -1.80
N PRO A 428 -4.98 -1.91 -1.31
CA PRO A 428 -3.73 -1.57 -2.00
C PRO A 428 -2.75 -2.75 -2.01
N LEU A 429 -1.97 -2.87 -3.09
CA LEU A 429 -0.88 -3.85 -3.23
C LEU A 429 0.32 -3.45 -2.34
N ARG A 430 0.21 -3.72 -1.03
CA ARG A 430 1.29 -3.41 -0.08
C ARG A 430 2.36 -4.50 -0.15
N CYS A 431 3.56 -4.13 -0.61
CA CYS A 431 4.75 -4.99 -0.66
C CYS A 431 4.64 -6.25 -1.53
N ALA A 432 3.48 -6.48 -2.17
CA ALA A 432 3.24 -7.55 -3.12
C ALA A 432 3.27 -6.99 -4.55
N SER A 433 4.00 -7.66 -5.43
CA SER A 433 4.06 -7.30 -6.85
C SER A 433 3.72 -8.52 -7.71
N PRO A 434 2.66 -8.51 -8.54
CA PRO A 434 2.42 -9.62 -9.45
C PRO A 434 3.63 -9.87 -10.36
N ASP A 435 3.93 -11.13 -10.66
CA ASP A 435 4.91 -11.45 -11.70
C ASP A 435 4.24 -11.37 -13.07
N TRP A 436 4.22 -10.16 -13.64
CA TRP A 436 3.57 -9.90 -14.92
C TRP A 436 4.22 -10.64 -16.08
N VAL A 437 5.53 -10.90 -16.04
CA VAL A 437 6.23 -11.68 -17.08
C VAL A 437 5.71 -13.11 -17.07
N TRP A 438 5.73 -13.75 -15.89
CA TRP A 438 5.24 -15.11 -15.70
C TRP A 438 3.77 -15.29 -16.11
N LEU A 439 2.92 -14.32 -15.79
CA LEU A 439 1.52 -14.28 -16.22
C LEU A 439 1.36 -14.20 -17.74
N ARG A 440 2.09 -13.28 -18.40
CA ARG A 440 2.03 -13.09 -19.86
C ARG A 440 2.49 -14.33 -20.61
N GLU A 441 3.60 -14.92 -20.19
CA GLU A 441 4.16 -16.14 -20.80
C GLU A 441 3.26 -17.35 -20.58
N GLY A 442 2.49 -17.38 -19.48
CA GLY A 442 1.69 -18.54 -19.12
C GLY A 442 2.55 -19.77 -18.86
N ALA A 443 3.72 -19.58 -18.23
CA ALA A 443 4.76 -20.59 -18.06
C ALA A 443 4.33 -21.83 -17.25
N SER A 444 3.15 -21.81 -16.62
CA SER A 444 2.57 -22.93 -15.88
C SER A 444 1.03 -22.89 -15.89
N PRO A 445 0.34 -24.01 -15.54
CA PRO A 445 -1.11 -23.99 -15.33
C PRO A 445 -1.58 -22.97 -14.28
N ALA A 446 -0.76 -22.72 -13.25
CA ALA A 446 -1.04 -21.71 -12.22
C ALA A 446 -0.98 -20.29 -12.81
N ALA A 447 0.01 -20.00 -13.68
CA ALA A 447 0.13 -18.72 -14.37
C ALA A 447 -1.10 -18.44 -15.24
N ILE A 448 -1.57 -19.45 -15.99
CA ILE A 448 -2.76 -19.34 -16.84
C ILE A 448 -4.00 -19.04 -15.98
N LYS A 449 -4.23 -19.82 -14.91
CA LYS A 449 -5.37 -19.62 -14.01
C LYS A 449 -5.36 -18.23 -13.37
N LEU A 450 -4.21 -17.78 -12.89
CA LEU A 450 -4.09 -16.46 -12.26
C LEU A 450 -4.27 -15.34 -13.29
N ARG A 451 -3.71 -15.48 -14.50
CA ARG A 451 -3.93 -14.52 -15.60
C ARG A 451 -5.41 -14.37 -15.89
N ASP A 452 -6.16 -15.47 -15.99
CA ASP A 452 -7.61 -15.42 -16.23
C ASP A 452 -8.35 -14.67 -15.09
N GLY A 453 -7.87 -14.79 -13.85
CA GLY A 453 -8.37 -14.00 -12.71
C GLY A 453 -8.14 -12.49 -12.86
N TYR A 454 -6.95 -12.08 -13.28
CA TYR A 454 -6.64 -10.66 -13.57
C TYR A 454 -7.43 -10.13 -14.78
N LEU A 455 -7.63 -10.95 -15.81
CA LEU A 455 -8.49 -10.58 -16.95
C LEU A 455 -9.94 -10.40 -16.50
N GLY A 456 -10.45 -11.26 -15.61
CA GLY A 456 -11.78 -11.09 -15.02
C GLY A 456 -11.90 -9.80 -14.18
N LEU A 457 -10.85 -9.42 -13.46
CA LEU A 457 -10.80 -8.14 -12.74
C LEU A 457 -10.85 -6.93 -13.70
N LEU A 458 -10.14 -7.02 -14.82
CA LEU A 458 -10.12 -5.99 -15.86
C LEU A 458 -11.51 -5.79 -16.49
N ASP A 459 -12.23 -6.88 -16.75
CA ASP A 459 -13.58 -6.84 -17.33
C ASP A 459 -14.63 -6.32 -16.32
N GLY A 460 -14.43 -6.57 -15.02
CA GLY A 460 -15.39 -6.22 -13.97
C GLY A 460 -15.18 -4.87 -13.28
N THR A 461 -14.02 -4.24 -13.44
CA THR A 461 -13.69 -3.00 -12.71
C THR A 461 -14.34 -1.76 -13.35
N GLU A 462 -14.92 -0.88 -12.51
CA GLU A 462 -15.33 0.47 -12.90
C GLU A 462 -14.18 1.49 -12.82
N SER A 463 -13.08 1.16 -12.13
CA SER A 463 -11.91 2.03 -12.02
C SER A 463 -11.08 2.01 -13.31
N VAL A 464 -11.08 3.14 -14.02
CA VAL A 464 -10.28 3.32 -15.24
C VAL A 464 -8.78 3.27 -14.94
N SER A 465 -8.33 3.82 -13.81
CA SER A 465 -6.91 3.80 -13.41
C SER A 465 -6.41 2.38 -13.11
N LEU A 466 -7.23 1.56 -12.45
CA LEU A 466 -6.94 0.13 -12.26
C LEU A 466 -6.92 -0.62 -13.59
N ARG A 467 -7.91 -0.38 -14.46
CA ARG A 467 -7.98 -0.99 -15.80
C ARG A 467 -6.74 -0.67 -16.62
N ASP A 468 -6.35 0.60 -16.64
CA ASP A 468 -5.18 1.09 -17.35
C ASP A 468 -3.88 0.43 -16.85
N SER A 469 -3.70 0.36 -15.53
CA SER A 469 -2.55 -0.29 -14.91
C SER A 469 -2.47 -1.77 -15.30
N LEU A 470 -3.60 -2.48 -15.26
CA LEU A 470 -3.68 -3.88 -15.69
C LEU A 470 -3.38 -4.05 -17.18
N LEU A 471 -3.90 -3.17 -18.04
CA LEU A 471 -3.61 -3.18 -19.48
C LEU A 471 -2.13 -2.97 -19.75
N THR A 472 -1.52 -1.95 -19.14
CA THR A 472 -0.09 -1.66 -19.27
C THR A 472 0.75 -2.89 -18.90
N GLU A 473 0.47 -3.51 -17.76
CA GLU A 473 1.26 -4.66 -17.31
C GLU A 473 1.01 -5.92 -18.17
N MET A 474 -0.25 -6.24 -18.49
CA MET A 474 -0.58 -7.45 -19.27
C MET A 474 -0.13 -7.38 -20.73
N THR A 475 0.07 -6.19 -21.27
CA THR A 475 0.40 -5.99 -22.70
C THR A 475 1.81 -5.43 -22.92
N ALA A 476 2.64 -5.36 -21.86
CA ALA A 476 3.97 -4.75 -21.91
C ALA A 476 3.93 -3.33 -22.50
N ALA A 477 3.16 -2.47 -21.84
CA ALA A 477 2.84 -1.11 -22.27
C ALA A 477 2.13 -1.03 -23.64
N GLY A 478 1.38 -2.05 -24.03
CA GLY A 478 0.65 -2.11 -25.30
C GLY A 478 1.46 -2.69 -26.46
N ASN A 479 2.78 -2.78 -26.35
CA ASN A 479 3.66 -3.25 -27.44
C ASN A 479 3.34 -4.68 -27.86
N ALA A 480 3.00 -5.56 -26.90
CA ALA A 480 2.70 -6.96 -27.19
C ALA A 480 1.45 -7.14 -28.06
N CYS A 481 0.59 -6.13 -28.17
CA CYS A 481 -0.60 -6.17 -29.03
C CYS A 481 -0.27 -6.06 -30.53
N PHE A 482 0.82 -5.39 -30.89
CA PHE A 482 1.13 -5.02 -32.29
C PHE A 482 2.47 -5.57 -32.78
N GLU A 483 3.40 -5.87 -31.87
CA GLU A 483 4.70 -6.47 -32.18
C GLU A 483 4.85 -7.81 -31.44
N PRO A 484 4.09 -8.85 -31.81
CA PRO A 484 4.07 -10.12 -31.08
C PRO A 484 5.31 -10.99 -31.38
N GLY A 485 6.53 -10.45 -31.28
CA GLY A 485 7.79 -11.21 -31.43
C GLY A 485 7.82 -12.20 -32.61
N ASN A 486 8.47 -13.36 -32.42
CA ASN A 486 8.49 -14.45 -33.40
C ASN A 486 7.27 -15.38 -33.24
N GLY A 487 6.13 -15.01 -33.84
CA GLY A 487 4.95 -15.87 -33.94
C GLY A 487 3.61 -15.12 -33.83
N PRO A 488 2.46 -15.80 -34.02
CA PRO A 488 1.17 -15.18 -33.78
C PRO A 488 0.91 -14.99 -32.28
N ALA A 489 0.37 -13.83 -31.89
CA ALA A 489 -0.01 -13.55 -30.51
C ALA A 489 -0.99 -14.62 -29.95
N PRO A 490 -0.86 -15.02 -28.67
CA PRO A 490 -1.79 -15.92 -28.00
C PRO A 490 -3.25 -15.44 -28.12
N ALA A 491 -4.20 -16.38 -28.12
CA ALA A 491 -5.62 -16.06 -28.28
C ALA A 491 -6.14 -15.07 -27.21
N TRP A 492 -5.75 -15.26 -25.95
CA TRP A 492 -6.13 -14.37 -24.85
C TRP A 492 -5.65 -12.93 -25.07
N LEU A 493 -4.40 -12.76 -25.54
CA LEU A 493 -3.81 -11.45 -25.79
C LEU A 493 -4.50 -10.77 -26.98
N ARG A 494 -4.77 -11.51 -28.06
CA ARG A 494 -5.53 -10.98 -29.21
C ARG A 494 -6.92 -10.50 -28.81
N GLN A 495 -7.61 -11.24 -27.94
CA GLN A 495 -8.93 -10.85 -27.42
C GLN A 495 -8.84 -9.59 -26.55
N LEU A 496 -7.88 -9.55 -25.62
CA LEU A 496 -7.64 -8.40 -24.75
C LEU A 496 -7.35 -7.13 -25.57
N CYS A 497 -6.39 -7.21 -26.51
CA CYS A 497 -6.02 -6.09 -27.37
C CYS A 497 -7.20 -5.63 -28.24
N ALA A 498 -7.93 -6.56 -28.86
CA ALA A 498 -9.10 -6.21 -29.68
C ALA A 498 -10.22 -5.52 -28.88
N ALA A 499 -10.31 -5.77 -27.57
CA ALA A 499 -11.32 -5.17 -26.71
C ALA A 499 -10.90 -3.79 -26.18
N TRP A 500 -9.62 -3.58 -25.89
CA TRP A 500 -9.17 -2.46 -25.07
C TRP A 500 -8.00 -1.63 -25.63
N ILE A 501 -7.36 -2.05 -26.72
CA ILE A 501 -6.21 -1.34 -27.30
C ILE A 501 -6.29 -1.37 -28.83
N ALA A 502 -6.75 -0.27 -29.44
CA ALA A 502 -6.92 -0.17 -30.89
C ALA A 502 -5.65 0.28 -31.64
N GLU A 503 -4.69 0.90 -30.95
CA GLU A 503 -3.40 1.33 -31.49
C GLU A 503 -2.28 1.16 -30.45
N PRO A 504 -1.01 1.01 -30.87
CA PRO A 504 0.12 1.06 -29.95
C PRO A 504 0.20 2.44 -29.28
N GLN A 505 0.86 2.50 -28.12
CA GLN A 505 1.09 3.75 -27.39
C GLN A 505 1.73 4.80 -28.30
N THR A 506 2.88 4.47 -28.88
CA THR A 506 3.55 5.33 -29.86
C THR A 506 2.99 5.06 -31.25
N THR A 507 2.28 6.03 -31.82
CA THR A 507 1.61 5.87 -33.11
C THR A 507 1.86 7.07 -34.03
N PRO A 508 1.95 6.87 -35.36
CA PRO A 508 1.91 7.98 -36.30
C PRO A 508 0.60 8.78 -36.17
N PHE A 509 0.63 10.07 -36.48
CA PHE A 509 -0.58 10.92 -36.55
C PHE A 509 -1.64 10.45 -37.57
N ARG A 510 -1.30 9.43 -38.36
CA ARG A 510 -2.23 8.65 -39.18
C ARG A 510 -2.25 7.22 -38.66
N LEU A 511 -3.32 6.88 -37.95
CA LEU A 511 -3.46 5.60 -37.27
C LEU A 511 -3.46 4.42 -38.26
N ARG A 512 -2.64 3.40 -37.99
CA ARG A 512 -2.39 2.29 -38.93
C ARG A 512 -3.43 1.17 -38.81
N HIS A 513 -3.91 0.88 -37.60
CA HIS A 513 -4.73 -0.29 -37.29
C HIS A 513 -6.23 0.03 -37.25
N SER A 514 -6.60 1.16 -36.66
CA SER A 514 -7.95 1.72 -36.63
C SER A 514 -8.35 2.35 -37.97
N ARG A 515 -7.35 2.75 -38.77
CA ARG A 515 -7.46 3.47 -40.05
C ARG A 515 -8.12 4.85 -39.93
N LEU A 516 -8.15 5.44 -38.74
CA LEU A 516 -8.64 6.80 -38.53
C LEU A 516 -7.58 7.83 -38.96
N THR A 517 -8.04 8.98 -39.42
CA THR A 517 -7.17 10.07 -39.87
C THR A 517 -7.58 11.34 -39.16
N LEU A 518 -6.61 11.99 -38.51
CA LEU A 518 -6.83 13.23 -37.79
C LEU A 518 -7.03 14.40 -38.78
N GLY A 519 -8.27 14.83 -38.96
CA GLY A 519 -8.61 16.00 -39.78
C GLY A 519 -8.69 17.28 -38.94
N ARG A 520 -8.72 18.44 -39.62
CA ARG A 520 -8.85 19.76 -38.97
C ARG A 520 -10.13 19.88 -38.14
N GLU A 521 -11.18 19.15 -38.50
CA GLU A 521 -12.48 19.21 -37.81
C GLU A 521 -12.51 18.43 -36.49
N GLN A 522 -11.50 17.60 -36.21
CA GLN A 522 -11.37 16.84 -34.97
C GLN A 522 -10.36 17.47 -34.01
N GLN A 523 -9.59 18.46 -34.47
CA GLN A 523 -8.48 19.05 -33.72
C GLN A 523 -8.94 20.20 -32.84
N PHE A 524 -8.41 20.21 -31.62
CA PHE A 524 -8.55 21.33 -30.70
C PHE A 524 -7.49 22.38 -31.03
N THR A 525 -7.89 23.64 -31.00
CA THR A 525 -6.99 24.79 -31.16
C THR A 525 -6.32 25.10 -29.83
N ALA A 526 -4.99 25.18 -29.82
CA ALA A 526 -4.21 25.64 -28.67
C ALA A 526 -4.28 27.17 -28.54
N ILE A 527 -4.59 27.64 -27.34
CA ILE A 527 -4.64 29.06 -26.99
C ILE A 527 -3.71 29.28 -25.80
N THR A 528 -2.65 30.07 -25.97
CA THR A 528 -1.78 30.46 -24.86
C THR A 528 -2.58 31.28 -23.85
N VAL A 529 -2.57 30.86 -22.59
CA VAL A 529 -3.16 31.59 -21.48
C VAL A 529 -2.06 32.51 -20.92
N PRO A 530 -2.25 33.84 -20.93
CA PRO A 530 -1.24 34.77 -20.43
C PRO A 530 -1.01 34.56 -18.93
N LEU A 531 0.26 34.54 -18.54
CA LEU A 531 0.69 34.51 -17.15
C LEU A 531 0.94 35.95 -16.64
N PRO A 532 0.54 36.30 -15.40
CA PRO A 532 0.82 37.61 -14.82
C PRO A 532 2.32 37.92 -14.78
N ALA A 533 2.69 39.18 -15.04
CA ALA A 533 4.08 39.62 -15.06
C ALA A 533 4.78 39.50 -13.69
N GLU A 534 4.03 39.51 -12.58
CA GLU A 534 4.57 39.35 -11.23
C GLU A 534 5.01 37.91 -10.88
N LEU A 535 4.72 36.91 -11.73
CA LEU A 535 5.20 35.53 -11.53
C LEU A 535 6.72 35.37 -11.74
N ASP A 536 7.39 36.41 -12.20
CA ASP A 536 8.83 36.46 -12.49
C ASP A 536 9.69 36.98 -11.29
N VAL A 537 9.08 37.37 -10.15
CA VAL A 537 9.79 37.98 -9.01
C VAL A 537 9.57 37.24 -7.68
N LEU A 538 10.69 36.80 -7.07
CA LEU A 538 11.05 36.34 -5.70
C LEU A 538 10.05 35.68 -4.72
N ASP A 539 8.72 35.76 -4.84
CA ASP A 539 7.75 35.03 -4.00
C ASP A 539 6.73 34.25 -4.85
N VAL A 540 7.27 33.30 -5.61
CA VAL A 540 6.60 32.58 -6.73
C VAL A 540 5.41 31.73 -6.26
N THR A 541 5.40 31.26 -5.02
CA THR A 541 4.40 30.31 -4.50
C THR A 541 3.05 30.94 -4.15
N SER A 542 3.03 32.21 -3.73
CA SER A 542 1.80 32.93 -3.37
C SER A 542 1.06 33.43 -4.62
N GLY A 543 1.79 34.04 -5.56
CA GLY A 543 1.20 34.57 -6.80
C GLY A 543 0.62 33.51 -7.75
N GLN A 544 1.21 32.31 -7.81
CA GLN A 544 0.66 31.20 -8.63
C GLN A 544 -0.64 30.65 -8.05
N GLY A 545 -0.72 30.56 -6.72
CA GLY A 545 -1.95 30.16 -6.03
C GLY A 545 -3.08 31.16 -6.24
N GLU A 546 -2.78 32.46 -6.17
CA GLU A 546 -3.73 33.54 -6.47
C GLU A 546 -4.21 33.50 -7.93
N TRP A 547 -3.31 33.34 -8.90
CA TRP A 547 -3.67 33.22 -10.32
C TRP A 547 -4.55 31.99 -10.60
N LEU A 548 -4.17 30.82 -10.07
CA LEU A 548 -5.00 29.61 -10.16
C LEU A 548 -6.38 29.82 -9.52
N THR A 549 -6.44 30.55 -8.40
CA THR A 549 -7.71 30.88 -7.73
C THR A 549 -8.56 31.87 -8.55
N GLY A 550 -7.92 32.83 -9.24
CA GLY A 550 -8.58 33.74 -10.17
C GLY A 550 -9.25 33.00 -11.34
N LEU A 551 -8.61 31.97 -11.89
CA LEU A 551 -9.21 31.09 -12.91
C LEU A 551 -10.46 30.35 -12.41
N LEU A 552 -10.59 30.17 -11.08
CA LEU A 552 -11.70 29.50 -10.42
C LEU A 552 -12.82 30.45 -9.97
N ARG A 553 -12.74 31.75 -10.26
CA ARG A 553 -13.75 32.71 -9.82
C ARG A 553 -15.12 32.34 -10.37
N GLY A 554 -16.05 32.10 -9.45
CA GLY A 554 -17.40 31.63 -9.74
C GLY A 554 -17.60 30.12 -9.58
N MET A 555 -16.57 29.29 -9.31
CA MET A 555 -16.70 27.84 -9.18
C MET A 555 -17.22 27.34 -7.81
N ASN A 556 -17.79 26.13 -7.77
CA ASN A 556 -18.33 25.52 -6.54
C ASN A 556 -17.22 25.23 -5.50
N ALA A 557 -17.62 24.96 -4.26
CA ALA A 557 -16.68 24.79 -3.15
C ALA A 557 -15.79 23.54 -3.30
N GLU A 558 -16.35 22.44 -3.80
CA GLU A 558 -15.63 21.17 -3.99
C GLU A 558 -14.47 21.30 -4.98
N THR A 559 -14.71 21.93 -6.13
CA THR A 559 -13.70 22.17 -7.15
C THR A 559 -12.59 23.09 -6.63
N ARG A 560 -12.95 24.15 -5.89
CA ARG A 560 -11.96 25.04 -5.26
C ARG A 560 -11.07 24.30 -4.28
N GLN A 561 -11.63 23.39 -3.48
CA GLN A 561 -10.87 22.59 -2.53
C GLN A 561 -9.86 21.65 -3.22
N LYS A 562 -10.27 20.96 -4.30
CA LYS A 562 -9.38 20.07 -5.06
C LYS A 562 -8.19 20.82 -5.67
N LEU A 563 -8.42 22.01 -6.22
CA LEU A 563 -7.33 22.81 -6.79
C LEU A 563 -6.47 23.49 -5.72
N GLN A 564 -7.04 23.92 -4.59
CA GLN A 564 -6.25 24.41 -3.45
C GLN A 564 -5.28 23.33 -2.95
N ALA A 565 -5.71 22.07 -2.88
CA ALA A 565 -4.82 20.95 -2.55
C ALA A 565 -3.70 20.77 -3.59
N PHE A 566 -4.00 20.95 -4.88
CA PHE A 566 -2.98 20.97 -5.93
C PHE A 566 -2.01 22.16 -5.78
N THR A 567 -2.50 23.36 -5.49
CA THR A 567 -1.66 24.54 -5.21
C THR A 567 -0.73 24.29 -4.02
N VAL A 568 -1.24 23.73 -2.92
CA VAL A 568 -0.41 23.34 -1.77
C VAL A 568 0.66 22.32 -2.18
N THR A 569 0.32 21.39 -3.07
CA THR A 569 1.29 20.41 -3.60
C THR A 569 2.39 21.09 -4.42
N LEU A 570 2.04 22.03 -5.29
CA LEU A 570 3.04 22.82 -6.04
C LEU A 570 3.95 23.60 -5.09
N GLN A 571 3.39 24.19 -4.03
CA GLN A 571 4.15 24.93 -3.03
C GLN A 571 5.12 24.03 -2.25
N GLN A 572 4.66 22.86 -1.80
CA GLN A 572 5.49 21.87 -1.09
C GLN A 572 6.63 21.35 -1.97
N ARG A 573 6.39 21.22 -3.27
CA ARG A 573 7.39 20.76 -4.25
C ARG A 573 8.22 21.89 -4.85
N ASN A 574 7.94 23.14 -4.48
CA ASN A 574 8.60 24.34 -5.03
C ASN A 574 8.52 24.43 -6.58
N SER A 575 7.50 23.80 -7.18
CA SER A 575 7.25 23.77 -8.62
C SER A 575 6.70 25.10 -9.13
N ARG A 576 7.16 25.54 -10.31
CA ARG A 576 6.76 26.83 -10.90
C ARG A 576 6.00 26.65 -12.22
N ILE A 577 4.88 27.33 -12.39
CA ILE A 577 4.15 27.41 -13.67
C ILE A 577 4.93 28.28 -14.66
N MET A 578 5.40 27.69 -15.76
CA MET A 578 6.17 28.36 -16.81
C MET A 578 5.30 28.81 -17.99
N ALA A 579 4.28 28.03 -18.32
CA ALA A 579 3.33 28.32 -19.38
C ALA A 579 1.99 27.67 -19.08
N ALA A 580 0.93 28.19 -19.69
CA ALA A 580 -0.40 27.61 -19.64
C ALA A 580 -1.03 27.63 -21.04
N THR A 581 -1.58 26.49 -21.45
CA THR A 581 -2.16 26.30 -22.79
C THR A 581 -3.57 25.73 -22.66
N LEU A 582 -4.54 26.41 -23.26
CA LEU A 582 -5.93 25.99 -23.30
C LEU A 582 -6.27 25.43 -24.70
N TRP A 583 -6.59 24.15 -24.78
CA TRP A 583 -7.01 23.46 -25.98
C TRP A 583 -8.53 23.48 -26.10
N ARG A 584 -9.07 24.03 -27.19
CA ARG A 584 -10.53 24.17 -27.40
C ARG A 584 -10.99 23.73 -28.76
N HIS A 585 -12.20 23.18 -28.83
CA HIS A 585 -12.86 22.86 -30.08
C HIS A 585 -14.29 23.44 -30.11
N PRO A 586 -14.74 24.11 -31.19
CA PRO A 586 -16.04 24.78 -31.23
C PRO A 586 -17.27 23.87 -31.08
N ARG A 587 -17.10 22.54 -31.20
CA ARG A 587 -18.18 21.56 -31.04
C ARG A 587 -18.20 20.88 -29.67
N HIS A 588 -17.31 21.27 -28.76
CA HIS A 588 -17.17 20.66 -27.44
C HIS A 588 -17.39 21.69 -26.34
N GLU A 589 -18.09 21.25 -25.29
CA GLU A 589 -18.28 22.04 -24.08
C GLU A 589 -17.04 22.01 -23.18
N THR A 590 -16.29 20.92 -23.23
CA THR A 590 -15.07 20.71 -22.43
C THR A 590 -13.83 21.10 -23.24
N ALA A 591 -12.92 21.80 -22.57
CA ALA A 591 -11.59 22.16 -23.02
C ALA A 591 -10.53 21.44 -22.16
N LEU A 592 -9.29 21.38 -22.62
CA LEU A 592 -8.16 20.90 -21.82
C LEU A 592 -7.24 22.07 -21.48
N LEU A 593 -6.99 22.31 -20.19
CA LEU A 593 -5.97 23.25 -19.72
C LEU A 593 -4.72 22.45 -19.35
N GLY A 594 -3.61 22.69 -20.06
CA GLY A 594 -2.30 22.19 -19.69
C GLY A 594 -1.46 23.28 -19.01
N LEU A 595 -0.80 22.94 -17.92
CA LEU A 595 0.16 23.77 -17.21
C LEU A 595 1.55 23.15 -17.36
N ASP A 596 2.50 23.92 -17.86
CA ASP A 596 3.91 23.57 -17.90
C ASP A 596 4.57 23.97 -16.59
N LEU A 597 5.24 23.02 -15.93
CA LEU A 597 5.79 23.14 -14.58
C LEU A 597 7.31 22.94 -14.61
N ARG A 598 8.06 23.75 -13.86
CA ARG A 598 9.52 23.65 -13.72
C ARG A 598 9.94 23.44 -12.27
N GLN A 599 10.42 22.24 -11.91
CA GLN A 599 11.45 21.92 -10.89
C GLN A 599 11.78 20.40 -10.82
N ASP A 600 12.91 20.07 -10.16
CA ASP A 600 13.81 18.89 -10.29
C ASP A 600 13.28 17.55 -10.85
N GLU A 601 12.02 17.13 -10.72
CA GLU A 601 11.55 15.81 -11.23
C GLU A 601 10.06 15.71 -11.64
N ASP A 602 9.26 16.80 -11.73
CA ASP A 602 7.82 16.68 -12.07
C ASP A 602 7.37 17.39 -13.35
N ALA A 603 6.55 16.65 -14.10
CA ALA A 603 5.96 16.94 -15.41
C ALA A 603 4.74 17.88 -15.39
N ASN A 604 4.35 18.31 -16.59
CA ASN A 604 3.12 19.05 -16.92
C ASN A 604 1.87 18.55 -16.15
N ALA A 605 0.97 19.47 -15.78
CA ALA A 605 -0.34 19.15 -15.19
C ALA A 605 -1.49 19.45 -16.17
N TYR A 606 -2.52 18.61 -16.20
CA TYR A 606 -3.64 18.78 -17.12
C TYR A 606 -4.99 18.76 -16.40
N PHE A 607 -5.92 19.57 -16.90
CA PHE A 607 -7.26 19.73 -16.34
C PHE A 607 -8.31 19.71 -17.44
N LEU A 608 -9.40 18.98 -17.21
CA LEU A 608 -10.60 19.08 -18.01
C LEU A 608 -11.46 20.23 -17.51
N VAL A 609 -11.78 21.16 -18.41
CA VAL A 609 -12.37 22.46 -18.10
C VAL A 609 -13.66 22.63 -18.89
N GLY A 610 -14.82 22.57 -18.23
CA GLY A 610 -16.12 22.87 -18.81
C GLY A 610 -16.73 24.16 -18.24
N PRO A 611 -17.92 24.59 -18.72
CA PRO A 611 -18.56 25.82 -18.26
C PRO A 611 -18.86 25.82 -16.76
N GLN A 612 -19.07 24.62 -16.18
CA GLN A 612 -19.39 24.40 -14.77
C GLN A 612 -18.54 23.30 -14.13
N THR A 613 -17.54 22.77 -14.83
CA THR A 613 -16.73 21.63 -14.37
C THR A 613 -15.25 21.93 -14.49
N PHE A 614 -14.47 21.42 -13.53
CA PHE A 614 -13.03 21.50 -13.55
C PHE A 614 -12.48 20.27 -12.82
N THR A 615 -11.81 19.38 -13.55
CA THR A 615 -11.36 18.07 -13.05
C THR A 615 -9.91 17.83 -13.40
N VAL A 616 -9.14 17.33 -12.43
CA VAL A 616 -7.73 16.95 -12.65
C VAL A 616 -7.67 15.71 -13.54
N VAL A 617 -6.84 15.76 -14.57
CA VAL A 617 -6.55 14.60 -15.41
C VAL A 617 -5.48 13.74 -14.72
N GLU A 618 -5.80 12.47 -14.51
CA GLU A 618 -4.87 11.48 -14.00
C GLU A 618 -4.06 10.89 -15.16
N LEU A 619 -2.74 11.14 -15.14
CA LEU A 619 -1.80 10.54 -16.08
C LEU A 619 -1.24 9.23 -15.51
N PRO A 620 -1.36 8.11 -16.25
CA PRO A 620 -0.62 6.89 -15.97
C PRO A 620 0.90 7.13 -15.99
N LEU A 621 1.64 6.26 -15.30
CA LEU A 621 3.11 6.34 -15.23
C LEU A 621 3.77 6.40 -16.61
N ARG A 622 3.21 5.73 -17.62
CA ARG A 622 3.76 5.72 -19.00
C ARG A 622 3.73 7.08 -19.72
N PHE A 623 3.03 8.08 -19.18
CA PHE A 623 2.94 9.44 -19.71
C PHE A 623 3.60 10.48 -18.80
N ARG A 624 4.32 10.07 -17.76
CA ARG A 624 4.98 10.98 -16.79
C ARG A 624 6.45 11.28 -17.12
N ASP A 625 6.92 10.89 -18.30
CA ASP A 625 8.28 11.20 -18.78
C ASP A 625 8.34 12.69 -19.18
N ASP A 626 9.28 13.42 -18.58
CA ASP A 626 9.49 14.86 -18.70
C ASP A 626 10.01 15.30 -20.08
N SER A 627 10.51 14.36 -20.89
CA SER A 627 10.97 14.64 -22.25
C SER A 627 9.85 14.85 -23.28
N PHE A 628 8.59 14.65 -22.86
CA PHE A 628 7.42 14.71 -23.73
C PHE A 628 6.57 15.97 -23.51
N GLU A 629 6.26 16.65 -24.61
CA GLU A 629 5.34 17.78 -24.64
C GLU A 629 4.01 17.36 -25.26
N LEU A 630 2.89 17.85 -24.70
CA LEU A 630 1.58 17.67 -25.32
C LEU A 630 1.51 18.52 -26.58
N VAL A 631 1.55 17.87 -27.74
CA VAL A 631 1.62 18.53 -29.05
C VAL A 631 0.27 18.65 -29.74
N ARG A 632 -0.70 17.78 -29.42
CA ARG A 632 -2.06 17.84 -30.00
C ARG A 632 -3.11 17.32 -29.02
N VAL A 633 -4.33 17.83 -29.21
CA VAL A 633 -5.55 17.34 -28.58
C VAL A 633 -6.61 17.16 -29.66
N SER A 634 -7.32 16.03 -29.65
CA SER A 634 -8.35 15.70 -30.63
C SER A 634 -9.57 15.04 -30.03
N ASP A 635 -10.62 14.92 -30.86
CA ASP A 635 -11.71 13.93 -30.72
C ASP A 635 -11.75 13.13 -32.04
N LEU A 636 -10.88 12.13 -32.13
CA LEU A 636 -10.50 11.46 -33.36
C LEU A 636 -11.61 10.56 -33.88
N ASP A 637 -12.31 9.86 -32.99
CA ASP A 637 -13.41 8.96 -33.33
C ASP A 637 -14.82 9.54 -33.09
N GLN A 638 -14.88 10.80 -32.64
CA GLN A 638 -16.11 11.60 -32.46
C GLN A 638 -17.01 11.10 -31.33
N ASP A 639 -16.44 10.44 -30.32
CA ASP A 639 -17.16 9.96 -29.14
C ASP A 639 -17.18 10.98 -27.98
N ARG A 640 -16.48 12.12 -28.16
CA ARG A 640 -16.29 13.23 -27.21
C ARG A 640 -15.29 12.97 -26.09
N ASN A 641 -14.64 11.81 -26.05
CA ASN A 641 -13.43 11.63 -25.27
C ASN A 641 -12.28 12.33 -26.00
N LEU A 642 -11.34 12.89 -25.25
CA LEU A 642 -10.23 13.60 -25.86
C LEU A 642 -9.06 12.64 -26.03
N GLU A 643 -8.50 12.52 -27.24
CA GLU A 643 -7.18 11.94 -27.40
C GLU A 643 -6.11 13.01 -27.23
N LEU A 644 -5.15 12.67 -26.38
CA LEU A 644 -4.03 13.51 -26.02
C LEU A 644 -2.77 12.91 -26.64
N TRP A 645 -1.98 13.75 -27.32
CA TRP A 645 -0.83 13.33 -28.11
C TRP A 645 0.43 14.01 -27.62
N TRP A 646 1.40 13.21 -27.17
CA TRP A 646 2.69 13.67 -26.69
C TRP A 646 3.80 13.35 -27.67
N ALA A 647 4.68 14.32 -27.93
CA ALA A 647 5.89 14.10 -28.70
C ALA A 647 7.09 14.68 -27.96
N ARG A 648 8.28 14.14 -28.24
CA ARG A 648 9.50 14.66 -27.64
C ARG A 648 9.82 16.05 -28.18
N SER A 649 10.24 16.95 -27.28
CA SER A 649 10.68 18.29 -27.67
C SER A 649 12.03 18.22 -28.40
N PHE A 650 12.03 18.52 -29.70
CA PHE A 650 13.26 18.69 -30.47
C PHE A 650 13.65 20.18 -30.41
N ASN A 651 14.61 20.51 -29.54
CA ASN A 651 15.20 21.85 -29.54
C ASN A 651 15.83 22.15 -30.92
N ARG A 652 15.26 23.15 -31.63
CA ARG A 652 15.79 23.87 -32.81
C ARG A 652 15.63 23.20 -34.18
N CYS A 653 14.59 23.58 -34.93
CA CYS A 653 14.67 23.66 -36.39
C CYS A 653 15.77 24.67 -36.75
N GLN A 654 16.90 24.21 -37.31
CA GLN A 654 18.03 25.08 -37.64
C GLN A 654 17.73 25.94 -38.89
N ASN A 655 17.62 27.25 -38.64
CA ASN A 655 18.00 28.39 -39.49
C ASN A 655 17.33 28.59 -40.86
N ASP A 656 16.10 29.10 -40.88
CA ASP A 656 15.65 30.04 -41.92
C ASP A 656 14.79 31.15 -41.27
N PRO A 657 15.16 32.44 -41.38
CA PRO A 657 14.42 33.57 -40.79
C PRO A 657 13.09 33.89 -41.47
N SER A 658 12.60 33.07 -42.41
CA SER A 658 11.29 33.25 -43.06
C SER A 658 10.12 32.52 -42.38
N ASP A 659 10.33 31.76 -41.30
CA ASP A 659 9.28 31.02 -40.58
C ASP A 659 8.48 31.87 -39.57
N LEU A 660 7.88 32.95 -40.06
CA LEU A 660 6.89 33.75 -39.33
C LEU A 660 5.45 33.34 -39.68
N GLU A 661 5.10 32.06 -39.53
CA GLU A 661 3.72 31.63 -39.22
C GLU A 661 3.75 30.36 -38.34
N ARG A 662 2.95 30.35 -37.27
CA ARG A 662 2.89 29.29 -36.25
C ARG A 662 2.35 27.99 -36.84
N ASP A 663 3.03 26.86 -36.62
CA ASP A 663 2.47 25.53 -36.30
C ASP A 663 3.57 24.45 -36.21
N LEU A 664 3.91 23.99 -34.99
CA LEU A 664 4.55 22.70 -34.60
C LEU A 664 5.87 22.20 -35.28
N ASP A 665 6.74 21.59 -34.48
CA ASP A 665 7.96 20.90 -34.95
C ASP A 665 7.65 19.77 -35.96
N CYS A 666 8.18 19.91 -37.16
CA CYS A 666 7.86 19.11 -38.35
C CYS A 666 8.60 17.77 -38.47
N THR A 667 9.34 17.30 -37.46
CA THR A 667 10.14 16.07 -37.57
C THR A 667 9.56 14.84 -36.87
N ALA A 668 8.60 15.00 -35.95
CA ALA A 668 7.98 13.89 -35.23
C ALA A 668 7.03 13.07 -36.15
N ARG A 669 7.47 11.89 -36.58
CA ARG A 669 6.64 10.96 -37.39
C ARG A 669 5.60 10.22 -36.55
N SER A 670 5.73 10.23 -35.23
CA SER A 670 4.87 9.54 -34.27
C SER A 670 4.80 10.29 -32.95
N ALA A 671 3.74 10.03 -32.20
CA ALA A 671 3.48 10.58 -30.88
C ALA A 671 2.92 9.48 -29.99
N ASP A 672 3.16 9.61 -28.68
CA ASP A 672 2.50 8.80 -27.67
C ASP A 672 1.08 9.31 -27.51
N MET A 673 0.11 8.43 -27.71
CA MET A 673 -1.31 8.78 -27.74
C MET A 673 -2.07 8.00 -26.66
N GLY A 674 -2.91 8.71 -25.93
CA GLY A 674 -3.91 8.13 -25.02
C GLY A 674 -5.26 8.80 -25.20
N GLU A 675 -6.31 8.15 -24.71
CA GLU A 675 -7.69 8.63 -24.74
C GLU A 675 -8.19 8.85 -23.31
N LEU A 676 -8.84 9.99 -23.07
CA LEU A 676 -9.42 10.31 -21.77
C LEU A 676 -10.74 9.56 -21.56
N GLN A 677 -10.74 8.59 -20.64
CA GLN A 677 -11.95 7.91 -20.18
C GLN A 677 -12.38 8.51 -18.83
N GLY A 678 -13.30 9.47 -18.87
CA GLY A 678 -13.64 10.29 -17.71
C GLY A 678 -12.54 11.31 -17.43
N ASN A 679 -11.84 11.17 -16.29
CA ASN A 679 -10.70 12.01 -15.93
C ASN A 679 -9.35 11.27 -15.96
N VAL A 680 -9.32 10.01 -16.40
CA VAL A 680 -8.11 9.19 -16.44
C VAL A 680 -7.72 8.96 -17.90
N LEU A 681 -6.45 9.17 -18.22
CA LEU A 681 -5.90 8.85 -19.54
C LEU A 681 -5.66 7.34 -19.64
N SER A 682 -6.13 6.72 -20.72
CA SER A 682 -5.98 5.29 -20.97
C SER A 682 -5.57 5.03 -22.43
N TYR A 683 -5.50 3.76 -22.83
CA TYR A 683 -5.31 3.38 -24.23
C TYR A 683 -6.52 3.79 -25.08
N PHE A 684 -6.25 4.14 -26.35
CA PHE A 684 -7.30 4.45 -27.32
C PHE A 684 -8.12 3.20 -27.66
N VAL A 685 -9.44 3.32 -27.54
CA VAL A 685 -10.40 2.27 -27.88
C VAL A 685 -11.30 2.78 -28.98
N LYS A 686 -11.26 2.12 -30.15
CA LYS A 686 -12.11 2.51 -31.28
C LYS A 686 -13.58 2.18 -30.95
N SER A 687 -14.32 3.19 -30.51
CA SER A 687 -15.74 3.19 -30.12
C SER A 687 -16.17 1.95 -29.31
N PRO A 688 -16.54 2.09 -28.02
CA PRO A 688 -16.95 0.96 -27.21
C PRO A 688 -18.11 0.21 -27.87
N ARG A 689 -18.15 -1.13 -27.71
CA ARG A 689 -19.38 -1.89 -27.91
C ARG A 689 -20.50 -1.11 -27.22
N ARG A 690 -21.46 -0.61 -27.99
CA ARG A 690 -22.76 -0.24 -27.43
C ARG A 690 -23.26 -1.48 -26.71
N ASP A 691 -23.23 -1.50 -25.39
CA ASP A 691 -24.12 -2.38 -24.64
C ASP A 691 -25.52 -1.79 -24.78
N PRO A 692 -26.43 -2.43 -25.52
CA PRO A 692 -27.82 -2.00 -25.61
C PRO A 692 -28.56 -2.59 -24.40
N ALA A 693 -28.13 -2.28 -23.17
CA ALA A 693 -28.82 -2.75 -21.97
C ALA A 693 -28.38 -2.02 -20.68
N ARG A 694 -28.49 -0.69 -20.62
CA ARG A 694 -28.98 -0.10 -19.36
C ARG A 694 -30.50 -0.22 -19.36
N VAL A 695 -30.95 -1.44 -19.08
CA VAL A 695 -32.25 -1.68 -18.45
C VAL A 695 -32.35 -0.69 -17.30
N ALA A 696 -33.45 0.06 -17.29
CA ALA A 696 -33.88 0.81 -16.13
C ALA A 696 -34.04 -0.17 -14.95
N GLY A 697 -32.95 -0.41 -14.23
CA GLY A 697 -32.88 -1.24 -13.04
C GLY A 697 -33.07 -0.34 -11.83
N THR A 698 -34.32 -0.26 -11.39
CA THR A 698 -34.75 -0.06 -9.99
C THR A 698 -33.68 0.39 -9.01
N ALA A 699 -33.73 1.68 -8.68
CA ALA A 699 -33.12 2.22 -7.48
C ALA A 699 -33.63 1.44 -6.26
N LEU A 700 -32.75 0.62 -5.68
CA LEU A 700 -32.90 0.11 -4.32
C LEU A 700 -32.86 1.33 -3.38
N THR A 701 -34.04 1.74 -2.94
CA THR A 701 -34.25 2.79 -1.96
C THR A 701 -33.81 2.27 -0.59
N LEU A 702 -32.55 2.50 -0.23
CA LEU A 702 -32.13 2.51 1.16
C LEU A 702 -32.66 3.81 1.79
N ASN A 703 -33.66 3.67 2.66
CA ASN A 703 -34.16 4.72 3.54
C ASN A 703 -33.06 5.16 4.53
N ALA A 704 -32.20 6.09 4.08
CA ALA A 704 -31.45 6.95 4.98
C ALA A 704 -32.30 8.20 5.24
N ARG A 705 -32.59 8.48 6.52
CA ARG A 705 -33.25 9.71 6.94
C ARG A 705 -32.48 10.90 6.39
N ILE A 706 -33.14 11.67 5.54
CA ILE A 706 -32.69 12.94 4.95
C ILE A 706 -32.30 13.89 6.09
N PRO A 707 -31.02 14.25 6.27
CA PRO A 707 -30.69 15.52 6.91
C PRO A 707 -31.18 16.64 5.99
N ALA A 708 -31.65 17.73 6.58
CA ALA A 708 -32.23 18.87 5.88
C ALA A 708 -31.51 19.20 4.56
N ALA A 709 -32.32 19.49 3.53
CA ALA A 709 -31.89 19.75 2.16
C ALA A 709 -30.55 20.53 2.11
N PRO A 710 -29.54 20.02 1.40
CA PRO A 710 -28.35 20.82 1.13
C PRO A 710 -28.82 22.09 0.40
N THR A 711 -28.36 23.24 0.89
CA THR A 711 -28.44 24.50 0.15
C THR A 711 -27.91 24.24 -1.25
N ARG A 712 -28.80 24.33 -2.24
CA ARG A 712 -28.50 24.08 -3.65
C ARG A 712 -27.38 25.03 -4.06
N GLU A 713 -26.14 24.54 -4.08
CA GLU A 713 -24.99 25.32 -4.53
C GLU A 713 -25.29 25.90 -5.92
N GLU A 714 -25.03 27.19 -6.08
CA GLU A 714 -25.17 27.84 -7.38
C GLU A 714 -24.14 27.23 -8.36
N PRO A 715 -24.52 26.95 -9.63
CA PRO A 715 -23.60 26.35 -10.58
C PRO A 715 -22.37 27.23 -10.80
N ALA A 716 -21.22 26.57 -10.87
CA ALA A 716 -19.91 27.16 -11.08
C ALA A 716 -19.84 27.99 -12.38
N CYS A 717 -19.34 29.23 -12.33
CA CYS A 717 -18.98 29.99 -13.53
C CYS A 717 -17.48 29.88 -13.82
N ASN A 718 -17.14 29.50 -15.05
CA ASN A 718 -15.75 29.37 -15.48
C ASN A 718 -15.23 30.67 -16.12
N ALA A 719 -14.51 31.49 -15.34
CA ALA A 719 -13.96 32.77 -15.79
C ALA A 719 -13.03 32.65 -17.01
N LEU A 720 -12.27 31.55 -17.14
CA LEU A 720 -11.38 31.30 -18.28
C LEU A 720 -12.17 31.12 -19.59
N LEU A 721 -13.21 30.28 -19.56
CA LEU A 721 -14.06 30.05 -20.75
C LEU A 721 -14.90 31.27 -21.10
N VAL A 722 -15.44 31.98 -20.11
CA VAL A 722 -16.21 33.20 -20.36
C VAL A 722 -15.30 34.32 -20.86
N GLY A 723 -14.13 34.52 -20.23
CA GLY A 723 -13.12 35.50 -20.62
C GLY A 723 -12.61 35.30 -22.05
N SER A 724 -12.54 34.05 -22.53
CA SER A 724 -12.15 33.76 -23.92
C SER A 724 -13.14 34.29 -24.98
N VAL A 725 -14.38 34.64 -24.58
CA VAL A 725 -15.43 35.22 -25.42
C VAL A 725 -15.60 36.70 -25.13
N LEU A 726 -15.66 37.07 -23.84
CA LEU A 726 -15.96 38.43 -23.39
C LEU A 726 -14.72 39.31 -23.24
N GLY A 727 -13.56 38.77 -22.87
CA GLY A 727 -12.35 39.53 -22.55
C GLY A 727 -11.96 40.53 -23.64
N SER A 728 -11.78 40.07 -24.87
CA SER A 728 -11.45 40.97 -26.00
C SER A 728 -12.61 41.87 -26.45
N ARG A 729 -13.87 41.46 -26.19
CA ARG A 729 -15.08 42.23 -26.57
C ARG A 729 -15.39 43.35 -25.58
N LEU A 730 -15.02 43.15 -24.32
CA LEU A 730 -15.20 44.09 -23.23
C LEU A 730 -13.91 44.86 -22.90
N ASN A 731 -12.76 44.43 -23.45
CA ASN A 731 -11.43 44.90 -23.08
C ASN A 731 -11.18 44.77 -21.58
N LEU A 732 -11.45 43.58 -21.04
CA LEU A 732 -11.28 43.24 -19.62
C LEU A 732 -10.28 42.10 -19.46
N ASP A 733 -9.41 42.22 -18.47
CA ASP A 733 -8.57 41.12 -17.98
C ASP A 733 -9.33 40.23 -16.97
N PHE A 734 -9.40 38.94 -17.26
CA PHE A 734 -10.04 37.92 -16.43
C PHE A 734 -9.03 37.17 -15.53
N GLY A 735 -7.73 37.47 -15.61
CA GLY A 735 -6.64 36.75 -14.90
C GLY A 735 -6.01 37.49 -13.70
N GLY A 736 -6.53 38.66 -13.31
CA GLY A 736 -5.89 39.57 -12.35
C GLY A 736 -6.06 39.24 -10.85
N ARG A 737 -5.11 39.74 -10.05
CA ARG A 737 -4.89 39.60 -8.59
C ARG A 737 -6.00 40.28 -7.74
N GLU A 738 -6.35 39.72 -6.58
CA GLU A 738 -7.29 40.36 -5.62
C GLU A 738 -6.67 41.54 -4.83
N ASP A 739 -5.34 41.56 -4.69
CA ASP A 739 -4.70 42.39 -3.65
C ASP A 739 -4.01 43.67 -4.17
N ASN A 740 -3.97 43.90 -5.49
CA ASN A 740 -3.51 45.15 -6.07
C ASN A 740 -4.56 45.67 -7.05
N GLU A 741 -4.80 46.98 -7.04
CA GLU A 741 -5.84 47.75 -7.73
C GLU A 741 -5.85 47.68 -9.29
N ARG A 742 -5.40 46.57 -9.90
CA ARG A 742 -5.22 46.42 -11.35
C ARG A 742 -5.96 45.25 -12.01
N GLY A 743 -6.65 44.39 -11.27
CA GLY A 743 -7.53 43.38 -11.87
C GLY A 743 -8.84 44.01 -12.36
N ASP A 744 -9.21 43.82 -13.64
CA ASP A 744 -10.45 44.39 -14.17
C ASP A 744 -11.68 43.67 -13.60
N LEU A 745 -11.71 42.34 -13.60
CA LEU A 745 -12.86 41.59 -13.11
C LEU A 745 -12.96 41.67 -11.57
N LEU A 746 -14.15 42.02 -11.06
CA LEU A 746 -14.45 42.00 -9.62
C LEU A 746 -15.20 40.72 -9.24
N ASP A 747 -16.25 40.38 -9.98
CA ASP A 747 -17.05 39.20 -9.71
C ASP A 747 -17.83 38.73 -10.94
N ILE A 748 -18.22 37.45 -10.98
CA ILE A 748 -18.93 36.84 -12.11
C ILE A 748 -19.88 35.72 -11.67
N ALA A 749 -21.07 35.72 -12.26
CA ALA A 749 -22.04 34.63 -12.17
C ALA A 749 -22.52 34.24 -13.56
N CYS A 750 -22.72 32.95 -13.80
CA CYS A 750 -23.32 32.51 -15.04
C CYS A 750 -24.23 31.29 -14.87
N ARG A 751 -25.12 31.10 -15.86
CA ARG A 751 -26.11 30.02 -15.85
C ARG A 751 -26.53 29.68 -17.27
N THR A 752 -26.88 28.41 -17.49
CA THR A 752 -27.46 27.97 -18.76
C THR A 752 -28.74 28.74 -19.06
N HIS A 753 -28.88 29.19 -20.31
CA HIS A 753 -30.05 29.93 -20.73
C HIS A 753 -31.32 29.04 -20.67
N PRO A 754 -32.40 29.49 -19.99
CA PRO A 754 -33.51 28.61 -19.61
C PRO A 754 -34.41 28.15 -20.76
N VAL A 755 -34.22 28.71 -21.96
CA VAL A 755 -34.97 28.34 -23.19
C VAL A 755 -34.04 27.79 -24.29
N ARG A 756 -32.73 28.07 -24.21
CA ARG A 756 -31.74 27.80 -25.26
C ARG A 756 -30.47 27.21 -24.62
N PRO A 757 -30.46 25.91 -24.31
CA PRO A 757 -29.43 25.29 -23.47
C PRO A 757 -27.99 25.45 -23.98
N GLU A 758 -27.80 25.71 -25.27
CA GLU A 758 -26.51 25.97 -25.90
C GLU A 758 -25.92 27.36 -25.55
N GLN A 759 -26.71 28.22 -24.92
CA GLN A 759 -26.33 29.58 -24.57
C GLN A 759 -26.14 29.74 -23.06
N THR A 760 -25.23 30.63 -22.68
CA THR A 760 -24.90 30.95 -21.29
C THR A 760 -25.25 32.40 -21.01
N ILE A 761 -25.99 32.62 -19.92
CA ILE A 761 -26.24 33.95 -19.36
C ILE A 761 -25.11 34.25 -18.40
N VAL A 762 -24.51 35.44 -18.52
CA VAL A 762 -23.40 35.90 -17.70
C VAL A 762 -23.77 37.25 -17.08
N ALA A 763 -23.51 37.40 -15.80
CA ALA A 763 -23.51 38.67 -15.07
C ALA A 763 -22.11 38.88 -14.48
N LEU A 764 -21.50 40.03 -14.67
CA LEU A 764 -20.20 40.32 -14.06
C LEU A 764 -20.10 41.78 -13.61
N PHE A 765 -19.26 42.00 -12.61
CA PHE A 765 -18.79 43.33 -12.20
C PHE A 765 -17.32 43.48 -12.52
N HIS A 766 -16.91 44.69 -12.88
CA HIS A 766 -15.52 45.01 -13.18
C HIS A 766 -15.15 46.43 -12.74
N ASN A 767 -13.86 46.69 -12.58
CA ASN A 767 -13.33 48.03 -12.37
C ASN A 767 -13.46 48.85 -13.66
N LEU A 768 -13.83 50.12 -13.51
CA LEU A 768 -13.77 51.09 -14.60
C LEU A 768 -12.43 51.79 -14.54
N THR A 769 -11.88 52.12 -15.71
CA THR A 769 -10.64 52.89 -15.82
C THR A 769 -10.89 54.23 -16.51
N ASP A 770 -10.13 55.25 -16.13
CA ASP A 770 -10.09 56.54 -16.81
C ASP A 770 -9.29 56.46 -18.12
N LYS A 771 -9.10 57.61 -18.80
CA LYS A 771 -8.41 57.65 -20.10
C LYS A 771 -6.92 57.34 -19.98
N GLU A 772 -6.37 57.46 -18.77
CA GLU A 772 -4.99 57.21 -18.39
C GLU A 772 -4.81 55.78 -17.85
N GLY A 773 -5.88 54.97 -17.82
CA GLY A 773 -5.88 53.58 -17.37
C GLY A 773 -5.90 53.42 -15.84
N GLN A 774 -6.20 54.47 -15.07
CA GLN A 774 -6.31 54.39 -13.61
C GLN A 774 -7.72 53.98 -13.18
N PRO A 775 -7.87 53.20 -12.11
CA PRO A 775 -9.18 52.80 -11.59
C PRO A 775 -10.02 54.02 -11.17
N VAL A 776 -11.32 53.97 -11.47
CA VAL A 776 -12.29 54.94 -10.96
C VAL A 776 -12.80 54.45 -9.60
N GLU A 777 -12.36 55.09 -8.52
CA GLU A 777 -12.63 54.62 -7.14
C GLU A 777 -14.13 54.47 -6.84
N ASP A 778 -14.95 55.48 -7.16
CA ASP A 778 -16.36 55.52 -6.78
C ASP A 778 -17.32 54.91 -7.83
N ARG A 779 -16.81 54.26 -8.88
CA ARG A 779 -17.66 53.71 -9.96
C ARG A 779 -17.18 52.35 -10.45
N LYS A 780 -18.10 51.40 -10.56
CA LYS A 780 -17.86 50.03 -11.04
C LYS A 780 -18.71 49.71 -12.26
N GLY A 781 -18.18 48.91 -13.17
CA GLY A 781 -18.90 48.48 -14.36
C GLY A 781 -19.71 47.22 -14.08
N PHE A 782 -20.95 47.18 -14.56
CA PHE A 782 -21.83 46.01 -14.57
C PHE A 782 -22.09 45.56 -15.99
N VAL A 783 -22.00 44.26 -16.23
CA VAL A 783 -22.31 43.64 -17.51
C VAL A 783 -23.28 42.49 -17.33
N PHE A 784 -24.32 42.48 -18.15
CA PHE A 784 -25.21 41.33 -18.31
C PHE A 784 -25.19 40.89 -19.77
N ALA A 785 -24.92 39.62 -20.04
CA ALA A 785 -24.69 39.11 -21.39
C ALA A 785 -25.34 37.74 -21.61
N VAL A 786 -25.69 37.47 -22.86
CA VAL A 786 -25.96 36.11 -23.35
C VAL A 786 -24.86 35.77 -24.35
N ILE A 787 -24.18 34.66 -24.13
CA ILE A 787 -23.05 34.20 -24.97
C ILE A 787 -23.26 32.76 -25.42
N ASP A 788 -22.63 32.43 -26.54
CA ASP A 788 -22.39 31.07 -26.98
C ASP A 788 -20.90 30.77 -26.78
N VAL A 789 -20.60 30.01 -25.73
CA VAL A 789 -19.22 29.65 -25.36
C VAL A 789 -18.59 28.75 -26.41
N GLN A 790 -19.38 27.85 -27.02
CA GLN A 790 -18.93 26.89 -28.03
C GLN A 790 -18.50 27.62 -29.31
N ARG A 791 -19.35 28.52 -29.82
CA ARG A 791 -19.09 29.29 -31.06
C ARG A 791 -18.22 30.53 -30.84
N ARG A 792 -17.85 30.84 -29.60
CA ARG A 792 -17.16 32.08 -29.18
C ARG A 792 -17.91 33.35 -29.61
N GLN A 793 -19.23 33.35 -29.46
CA GLN A 793 -20.08 34.46 -29.90
C GLN A 793 -20.71 35.18 -28.70
N LEU A 794 -20.63 36.51 -28.73
CA LEU A 794 -21.47 37.37 -27.89
C LEU A 794 -22.81 37.56 -28.60
N LEU A 795 -23.89 37.09 -28.00
CA LEU A 795 -25.22 37.09 -28.61
C LEU A 795 -26.02 38.33 -28.23
N ALA A 796 -26.04 38.69 -26.94
CA ALA A 796 -26.70 39.90 -26.45
C ALA A 796 -25.95 40.52 -25.26
N LEU A 797 -26.01 41.84 -25.11
CA LEU A 797 -25.25 42.58 -24.09
C LEU A 797 -26.05 43.73 -23.49
N TYR A 798 -25.85 43.95 -22.20
CA TYR A 798 -26.20 45.16 -21.44
C TYR A 798 -24.99 45.58 -20.61
N ARG A 799 -24.75 46.90 -20.53
CA ARG A 799 -23.72 47.51 -19.70
C ARG A 799 -24.30 48.67 -18.91
N GLU A 800 -23.83 48.85 -17.69
CA GLU A 800 -24.21 49.95 -16.81
C GLU A 800 -23.04 50.28 -15.88
N ASP A 801 -22.89 51.55 -15.53
CA ASP A 801 -21.94 51.98 -14.52
C ASP A 801 -22.70 52.16 -13.21
N ILE A 802 -22.19 51.58 -12.13
CA ILE A 802 -22.73 51.66 -10.78
C ILE A 802 -21.87 52.61 -9.98
N GLU A 803 -22.50 53.65 -9.44
CA GLU A 803 -21.88 54.55 -8.47
C GLU A 803 -21.87 53.87 -7.10
N GLU A 804 -20.70 53.78 -6.49
CA GLU A 804 -20.54 53.33 -5.12
C GLU A 804 -20.67 54.50 -4.15
N ASP A 805 -21.36 54.28 -3.05
CA ASP A 805 -21.52 55.27 -1.99
C ASP A 805 -21.54 54.59 -0.61
N ALA A 806 -21.98 55.31 0.43
CA ALA A 806 -22.08 54.76 1.77
C ALA A 806 -23.07 53.58 1.89
N SER A 807 -24.00 53.44 0.93
CA SER A 807 -25.09 52.45 0.91
C SER A 807 -24.91 51.37 -0.16
N ILE A 808 -24.18 51.63 -1.24
CA ILE A 808 -23.91 50.69 -2.33
C ILE A 808 -22.42 50.38 -2.40
N ARG A 809 -22.07 49.10 -2.27
CA ARG A 809 -20.72 48.58 -2.50
C ARG A 809 -20.76 47.29 -3.32
N VAL A 810 -19.81 47.15 -4.23
CA VAL A 810 -19.60 45.99 -5.08
C VAL A 810 -18.42 45.19 -4.52
N GLY A 811 -18.66 43.95 -4.08
CA GLY A 811 -17.64 43.05 -3.54
C GLY A 811 -17.72 41.65 -4.13
N GLY A 812 -16.96 40.68 -3.58
CA GLY A 812 -17.05 39.28 -3.98
C GLY A 812 -18.41 38.64 -3.64
N SER A 813 -18.94 37.82 -4.56
CA SER A 813 -20.29 37.19 -4.55
C SER A 813 -21.50 38.13 -4.76
N SER A 814 -21.33 39.23 -5.49
CA SER A 814 -22.36 40.26 -5.72
C SER A 814 -23.42 39.93 -6.78
N PRO A 815 -23.11 39.40 -7.99
CA PRO A 815 -24.13 39.10 -8.99
C PRO A 815 -24.64 37.65 -8.86
N LYS A 816 -25.94 37.44 -9.03
CA LYS A 816 -26.60 36.12 -9.07
C LYS A 816 -27.60 36.04 -10.21
N ILE A 817 -27.62 34.95 -10.96
CA ILE A 817 -28.57 34.77 -12.07
C ILE A 817 -29.90 34.22 -11.55
N ASP A 818 -30.95 35.02 -11.65
CA ASP A 818 -32.32 34.62 -11.30
C ASP A 818 -33.00 33.95 -12.51
N THR A 819 -33.18 32.63 -12.42
CA THR A 819 -33.85 31.82 -13.44
C THR A 819 -35.35 31.67 -13.21
N GLY A 820 -35.97 32.59 -12.47
CA GLY A 820 -37.41 32.68 -12.33
C GLY A 820 -38.14 32.52 -13.66
N ARG A 821 -39.35 31.96 -13.62
CA ARG A 821 -40.18 31.75 -14.82
C ARG A 821 -40.93 33.03 -15.17
N TYR A 822 -40.19 34.11 -15.43
CA TYR A 822 -40.71 35.42 -15.79
C TYR A 822 -41.20 35.45 -17.26
N ASN A 823 -42.22 34.66 -17.57
CA ASN A 823 -42.85 34.64 -18.87
C ASN A 823 -43.78 35.86 -18.97
N LEU A 824 -43.29 36.93 -19.60
CA LEU A 824 -44.01 38.20 -19.69
C LEU A 824 -45.11 38.14 -20.74
N ALA A 825 -44.89 37.41 -21.84
CA ALA A 825 -45.89 37.14 -22.87
C ALA A 825 -45.54 35.83 -23.59
N PRO A 826 -46.42 35.27 -24.45
CA PRO A 826 -46.05 34.14 -25.30
C PRO A 826 -44.78 34.45 -26.11
N GLY A 827 -43.73 33.63 -25.95
CA GLY A 827 -42.43 33.81 -26.59
C GLY A 827 -41.53 34.91 -25.99
N VAL A 828 -42.01 35.66 -24.99
CA VAL A 828 -41.24 36.72 -24.32
C VAL A 828 -40.97 36.32 -22.88
N ARG A 829 -39.76 35.83 -22.63
CA ARG A 829 -39.28 35.50 -21.29
C ARG A 829 -38.23 36.50 -20.85
N ALA A 830 -38.38 37.03 -19.65
CA ALA A 830 -37.35 37.85 -19.04
C ALA A 830 -36.31 37.00 -18.31
N LEU A 831 -35.05 37.43 -18.40
CA LEU A 831 -33.89 36.90 -17.68
C LEU A 831 -33.61 37.80 -16.49
N GLY A 832 -33.50 37.23 -15.29
CA GLY A 832 -33.25 38.00 -14.07
C GLY A 832 -31.79 37.97 -13.64
N VAL A 833 -31.33 39.07 -13.09
CA VAL A 833 -30.09 39.17 -12.29
C VAL A 833 -30.42 39.82 -10.97
N ARG A 834 -29.90 39.23 -9.89
CA ARG A 834 -29.96 39.75 -8.54
C ARG A 834 -28.58 40.27 -8.18
N MET A 835 -28.52 41.54 -7.79
CA MET A 835 -27.29 42.20 -7.41
C MET A 835 -27.31 42.37 -5.89
N GLY A 836 -26.55 41.55 -5.19
CA GLY A 836 -26.29 41.61 -3.75
C GLY A 836 -25.47 42.84 -3.31
N ILE A 837 -25.54 43.92 -4.09
CA ILE A 837 -24.96 45.22 -3.79
C ILE A 837 -25.94 45.95 -2.85
N GLY A 838 -25.44 46.57 -1.79
CA GLY A 838 -26.29 47.14 -0.73
C GLY A 838 -25.75 46.80 0.66
N HIS A 839 -25.05 47.74 1.28
CA HIS A 839 -24.49 47.61 2.62
C HIS A 839 -24.95 48.77 3.50
N SER A 840 -25.37 48.46 4.71
CA SER A 840 -25.72 49.48 5.69
C SER A 840 -24.47 49.93 6.44
N PRO A 841 -24.17 51.25 6.52
CA PRO A 841 -23.15 51.78 7.41
C PRO A 841 -23.30 51.27 8.85
N ARG A 842 -22.22 51.28 9.64
CA ARG A 842 -22.21 50.83 11.06
C ARG A 842 -23.28 51.50 11.94
N CYS A 843 -23.82 52.64 11.50
CA CYS A 843 -24.84 53.44 12.17
C CYS A 843 -26.09 53.66 11.30
N ALA A 844 -26.50 52.68 10.49
CA ALA A 844 -27.72 52.82 9.69
C ALA A 844 -28.96 52.35 10.47
N ASP A 845 -30.06 53.09 10.32
CA ASP A 845 -31.38 52.70 10.85
C ASP A 845 -32.17 51.84 9.86
N GLY A 846 -31.55 51.45 8.74
CA GLY A 846 -32.08 50.50 7.76
C GLY A 846 -31.14 50.28 6.57
N GLY A 847 -31.58 49.45 5.63
CA GLY A 847 -30.86 49.20 4.39
C GLY A 847 -31.63 48.34 3.41
N GLU A 848 -31.25 48.44 2.14
CA GLU A 848 -31.77 47.67 1.02
C GLU A 848 -30.63 46.90 0.36
N SER A 849 -30.93 45.70 -0.13
CA SER A 849 -29.96 44.87 -0.83
C SER A 849 -30.63 43.90 -1.80
N ASP A 850 -29.81 43.18 -2.56
CA ASP A 850 -30.25 42.07 -3.41
C ASP A 850 -31.20 42.54 -4.53
N TYR A 851 -30.80 43.60 -5.21
CA TYR A 851 -31.60 44.29 -6.23
C TYR A 851 -31.83 43.39 -7.46
N LEU A 852 -33.09 43.11 -7.78
CA LEU A 852 -33.50 42.37 -8.96
C LEU A 852 -33.69 43.32 -10.15
N THR A 853 -33.03 43.00 -11.25
CA THR A 853 -33.30 43.58 -12.57
C THR A 853 -33.69 42.46 -13.54
N LEU A 854 -34.80 42.66 -14.27
CA LEU A 854 -35.27 41.74 -15.30
C LEU A 854 -34.95 42.32 -16.68
N PHE A 855 -34.44 41.49 -17.58
CA PHE A 855 -34.09 41.85 -18.95
C PHE A 855 -34.87 41.01 -19.96
N VAL A 856 -35.27 41.62 -21.07
CA VAL A 856 -35.75 40.90 -22.25
C VAL A 856 -34.72 41.03 -23.35
N GLU A 857 -34.46 39.93 -24.05
CA GLU A 857 -33.59 39.93 -25.21
C GLU A 857 -34.26 40.63 -26.40
N ASP A 858 -33.59 41.64 -26.93
CA ASP A 858 -34.02 42.46 -28.05
C ASP A 858 -32.89 42.51 -29.09
N GLY A 859 -32.85 41.49 -29.95
CA GLY A 859 -31.75 41.27 -30.90
C GLY A 859 -30.42 41.07 -30.17
N SER A 860 -29.43 41.93 -30.46
CA SER A 860 -28.11 41.91 -29.82
C SER A 860 -28.02 42.70 -28.51
N ARG A 861 -29.15 43.21 -28.00
CA ARG A 861 -29.22 44.01 -26.77
C ARG A 861 -30.07 43.31 -25.73
N LEU A 862 -29.68 43.43 -24.47
CA LEU A 862 -30.51 43.07 -23.32
C LEU A 862 -31.21 44.33 -22.83
N LYS A 863 -32.53 44.40 -22.98
CA LYS A 863 -33.32 45.55 -22.56
C LYS A 863 -33.88 45.32 -21.15
N PRO A 864 -33.51 46.13 -20.14
CA PRO A 864 -34.09 46.02 -18.82
C PRO A 864 -35.56 46.47 -18.83
N VAL A 865 -36.40 45.64 -18.23
CA VAL A 865 -37.85 45.80 -18.19
C VAL A 865 -38.38 45.97 -16.77
N LEU A 866 -37.61 45.56 -15.76
CA LEU A 866 -37.80 45.89 -14.36
C LEU A 866 -36.41 46.18 -13.82
N ARG A 867 -36.21 47.30 -13.14
CA ARG A 867 -34.90 47.77 -12.70
C ARG A 867 -34.83 47.90 -11.18
N ASN A 868 -33.74 47.39 -10.61
CA ASN A 868 -33.28 47.62 -9.25
C ASN A 868 -34.39 47.51 -8.19
N LEU A 869 -35.19 46.43 -8.24
CA LEU A 869 -36.17 46.16 -7.18
C LEU A 869 -35.44 45.51 -5.99
N PRO A 870 -35.34 46.16 -4.82
CA PRO A 870 -34.71 45.55 -3.65
C PRO A 870 -35.50 44.32 -3.20
N MET A 871 -34.89 43.14 -3.31
CA MET A 871 -35.54 41.89 -2.90
C MET A 871 -35.40 41.64 -1.40
N SER A 872 -34.50 42.37 -0.74
CA SER A 872 -34.31 42.37 0.70
C SER A 872 -34.20 43.80 1.21
N ALA A 873 -34.86 44.09 2.32
CA ALA A 873 -34.74 45.36 3.02
C ALA A 873 -34.84 45.13 4.53
N TRP A 874 -34.31 46.05 5.34
CA TRP A 874 -34.47 46.01 6.79
C TRP A 874 -34.52 47.40 7.39
N ARG A 875 -35.14 47.55 8.56
CA ARG A 875 -35.09 48.79 9.35
C ARG A 875 -35.13 48.52 10.85
N VAL A 876 -34.69 49.50 11.64
CA VAL A 876 -34.97 49.58 13.07
C VAL A 876 -36.40 50.11 13.24
N ALA A 877 -37.30 49.29 13.76
CA ALA A 877 -38.69 49.66 13.98
C ALA A 877 -38.88 50.49 15.27
N THR A 878 -38.16 50.14 16.35
CA THR A 878 -38.16 50.83 17.65
C THR A 878 -36.83 50.61 18.38
N GLY A 879 -36.39 51.56 19.23
CA GLY A 879 -35.26 51.35 20.17
C GLY A 879 -34.01 52.25 20.05
N GLY A 880 -34.12 53.52 19.64
CA GLY A 880 -33.00 54.48 19.62
C GLY A 880 -32.04 54.32 18.43
N SER A 881 -31.23 55.35 18.16
CA SER A 881 -30.34 55.39 16.98
C SER A 881 -29.31 54.26 17.02
N SER A 882 -28.97 53.76 15.84
CA SER A 882 -27.98 52.70 15.65
C SER A 882 -26.57 53.01 16.18
N CYS A 883 -26.26 54.28 16.50
CA CYS A 883 -25.02 54.70 17.15
C CYS A 883 -25.26 55.61 18.35
N GLY A 884 -25.48 55.00 19.50
CA GLY A 884 -25.45 55.66 20.81
C GLY A 884 -24.35 55.08 21.69
N ASN A 885 -23.35 55.88 22.07
CA ASN A 885 -22.48 55.60 23.21
C ASN A 885 -23.26 55.87 24.49
N GLY A 886 -24.02 54.88 24.97
CA GLY A 886 -24.76 54.99 26.24
C GLY A 886 -25.86 53.95 26.30
N GLY A 887 -25.87 53.15 27.37
CA GLY A 887 -26.84 52.07 27.59
C GLY A 887 -28.29 52.56 27.53
N GLY A 888 -28.93 52.36 26.37
CA GLY A 888 -30.37 52.37 26.25
C GLY A 888 -30.90 51.03 26.71
N ASP A 889 -31.49 51.00 27.90
CA ASP A 889 -32.08 49.83 28.57
C ASP A 889 -33.44 49.43 27.96
N GLY A 890 -33.55 49.45 26.62
CA GLY A 890 -34.81 49.27 25.89
C GLY A 890 -34.72 48.22 24.79
N ASP A 891 -35.77 47.41 24.65
CA ASP A 891 -35.90 46.42 23.56
C ASP A 891 -35.76 47.09 22.19
N ARG A 892 -34.81 46.61 21.38
CA ARG A 892 -34.63 47.04 20.00
C ARG A 892 -35.36 46.09 19.06
N THR A 893 -36.19 46.62 18.18
CA THR A 893 -36.92 45.81 17.19
C THR A 893 -36.37 46.05 15.79
N ILE A 894 -35.99 44.97 15.10
CA ILE A 894 -35.53 44.99 13.70
C ILE A 894 -36.60 44.32 12.85
N ASP A 895 -37.11 45.02 11.84
CA ASP A 895 -38.05 44.48 10.84
C ASP A 895 -37.29 44.21 9.54
N ARG A 896 -37.23 42.94 9.11
CA ARG A 896 -36.60 42.53 7.85
C ARG A 896 -37.66 42.13 6.85
N VAL A 897 -37.56 42.61 5.62
CA VAL A 897 -38.48 42.32 4.53
C VAL A 897 -37.76 41.54 3.44
N THR A 898 -38.36 40.43 3.02
CA THR A 898 -37.96 39.69 1.81
C THR A 898 -39.11 39.70 0.81
N LEU A 899 -38.82 40.04 -0.45
CA LEU A 899 -39.82 40.06 -1.52
C LEU A 899 -39.85 38.74 -2.29
N THR A 900 -41.03 38.39 -2.80
CA THR A 900 -41.23 37.31 -3.77
C THR A 900 -42.11 37.80 -4.91
N LEU A 901 -41.71 37.50 -6.14
CA LEU A 901 -42.44 37.86 -7.36
C LEU A 901 -43.21 36.65 -7.89
N ARG A 902 -44.42 36.90 -8.41
CA ARG A 902 -45.22 35.90 -9.10
C ARG A 902 -45.87 36.50 -10.34
N MET A 903 -45.82 35.79 -11.47
CA MET A 903 -46.59 36.19 -12.64
C MET A 903 -48.09 36.10 -12.35
N ALA A 904 -48.81 37.19 -12.54
CA ALA A 904 -50.26 37.24 -12.37
C ALA A 904 -50.96 36.63 -13.59
N ALA A 905 -52.19 36.16 -13.37
CA ALA A 905 -53.06 35.70 -14.46
C ALA A 905 -53.56 36.86 -15.35
N THR A 906 -53.47 38.10 -14.88
CA THR A 906 -53.86 39.29 -15.65
C THR A 906 -52.70 39.84 -16.48
N SER A 907 -53.02 40.57 -17.54
CA SER A 907 -52.03 41.21 -18.40
C SER A 907 -52.40 42.67 -18.67
N THR A 908 -51.41 43.56 -18.66
CA THR A 908 -51.53 44.96 -19.06
C THR A 908 -50.59 45.21 -20.25
N ALA A 909 -51.03 45.97 -21.26
CA ALA A 909 -50.22 46.27 -22.45
C ALA A 909 -49.61 45.01 -23.14
N GLY A 910 -50.31 43.88 -23.09
CA GLY A 910 -49.88 42.61 -23.68
C GLY A 910 -48.87 41.81 -22.86
N TRP A 911 -48.45 42.29 -21.68
CA TRP A 911 -47.55 41.58 -20.77
C TRP A 911 -48.26 41.19 -19.48
N HIS A 912 -47.96 40.01 -18.93
CA HIS A 912 -48.44 39.54 -17.64
C HIS A 912 -48.03 40.48 -16.52
N ASP A 913 -48.98 40.90 -15.71
CA ASP A 913 -48.67 41.70 -14.53
C ASP A 913 -47.86 40.86 -13.51
N ILE A 914 -47.14 41.52 -12.60
CA ILE A 914 -46.32 40.83 -11.58
C ILE A 914 -46.88 41.14 -10.19
N ASP A 915 -47.36 40.11 -9.48
CA ASP A 915 -47.71 40.22 -8.07
C ASP A 915 -46.43 40.23 -7.21
N VAL A 916 -46.33 41.17 -6.27
CA VAL A 916 -45.21 41.28 -5.34
C VAL A 916 -45.70 41.07 -3.90
N VAL A 917 -45.09 40.11 -3.23
CA VAL A 917 -45.42 39.72 -1.85
C VAL A 917 -44.22 39.98 -0.97
N ALA A 918 -44.42 40.72 0.12
CA ALA A 918 -43.44 40.90 1.19
C ALA A 918 -43.64 39.88 2.30
N GLN A 919 -42.55 39.33 2.79
CA GLN A 919 -42.48 38.61 4.05
C GLN A 919 -41.66 39.47 5.03
N HIS A 920 -42.31 39.90 6.11
CA HIS A 920 -41.68 40.59 7.24
C HIS A 920 -41.26 39.59 8.29
N ASP A 921 -40.03 39.69 8.76
CA ASP A 921 -39.45 38.95 9.87
C ASP A 921 -39.00 39.95 10.92
N VAL A 922 -39.79 40.09 11.98
CA VAL A 922 -39.59 41.04 13.07
C VAL A 922 -38.84 40.36 14.21
N GLU A 923 -37.67 40.88 14.56
CA GLU A 923 -36.79 40.37 15.60
C GLU A 923 -36.67 41.38 16.74
N ILE A 924 -36.99 40.96 17.97
CA ILE A 924 -36.84 41.77 19.19
C ILE A 924 -35.55 41.37 19.90
N LEU A 925 -34.60 42.30 19.99
CA LEU A 925 -33.33 42.16 20.69
C LEU A 925 -33.48 42.74 22.11
N GLY A 926 -33.51 41.87 23.11
CA GLY A 926 -33.63 42.26 24.52
C GLY A 926 -32.31 42.77 25.11
N GLY A 927 -32.38 43.78 25.98
CA GLY A 927 -31.22 44.48 26.58
C GLY A 927 -30.33 43.67 27.53
N ALA A 928 -30.60 42.38 27.77
CA ALA A 928 -29.79 41.51 28.64
C ALA A 928 -29.47 40.17 27.97
N ALA A 929 -28.20 39.78 28.04
CA ALA A 929 -27.54 38.71 27.27
C ALA A 929 -28.03 37.25 27.47
N ILE A 930 -29.25 36.99 27.97
CA ILE A 930 -29.71 35.62 28.29
C ILE A 930 -31.17 35.31 27.84
N THR A 931 -31.84 36.19 27.08
CA THR A 931 -33.20 35.89 26.58
C THR A 931 -33.18 35.65 25.06
N PRO A 932 -33.70 34.51 24.55
CA PRO A 932 -33.73 34.25 23.11
C PRO A 932 -34.60 35.27 22.39
N ALA A 933 -34.11 35.79 21.26
CA ALA A 933 -34.84 36.76 20.45
C ALA A 933 -36.21 36.19 20.02
N LYS A 934 -37.28 36.93 20.28
CA LYS A 934 -38.61 36.58 19.78
C LYS A 934 -38.69 36.99 18.31
N ARG A 935 -38.99 36.02 17.43
CA ARG A 935 -39.17 36.26 15.99
C ARG A 935 -40.64 36.09 15.61
N GLU A 936 -41.17 37.04 14.86
CA GLU A 936 -42.51 36.96 14.26
C GLU A 936 -42.42 37.13 12.74
N THR A 937 -43.00 36.19 12.00
CA THR A 937 -43.05 36.24 10.53
C THR A 937 -44.45 36.61 10.05
N ARG A 938 -44.58 37.64 9.21
CA ARG A 938 -45.84 38.09 8.60
C ARG A 938 -45.72 38.17 7.08
N LYS A 939 -46.73 37.74 6.33
CA LYS A 939 -46.77 37.89 4.87
C LYS A 939 -47.82 38.93 4.47
N ARG A 940 -47.46 39.83 3.56
CA ARG A 940 -48.30 40.91 3.05
C ARG A 940 -48.15 41.03 1.54
N SER A 941 -49.25 41.14 0.81
CA SER A 941 -49.20 41.52 -0.60
C SER A 941 -48.90 43.02 -0.70
N LEU A 942 -47.79 43.40 -1.35
CA LEU A 942 -47.43 44.80 -1.54
C LEU A 942 -48.18 45.44 -2.71
N GLY A 943 -48.57 44.62 -3.68
CA GLY A 943 -49.35 45.05 -4.82
C GLY A 943 -49.00 44.30 -6.10
N ARG A 944 -49.45 44.86 -7.22
CA ARG A 944 -49.25 44.32 -8.55
C ARG A 944 -48.57 45.36 -9.43
N LEU A 945 -47.42 45.01 -9.98
CA LEU A 945 -46.73 45.80 -11.00
C LEU A 945 -47.42 45.54 -12.34
N ARG A 946 -47.98 46.59 -12.94
CA ARG A 946 -48.59 46.54 -14.27
C ARG A 946 -47.61 47.05 -15.31
N ALA A 947 -47.55 46.40 -16.45
CA ALA A 947 -46.65 46.82 -17.52
C ALA A 947 -47.11 48.16 -18.14
N ARG A 948 -46.18 49.08 -18.33
CA ARG A 948 -46.37 50.35 -19.05
C ARG A 948 -45.19 50.53 -20.00
N ASP A 949 -45.48 50.75 -21.28
CA ASP A 949 -44.46 50.88 -22.34
C ASP A 949 -43.44 49.73 -22.37
N ARG A 950 -43.92 48.49 -22.14
CA ARG A 950 -43.08 47.27 -22.03
C ARG A 950 -42.02 47.36 -20.93
N SER A 951 -42.38 47.93 -19.79
CA SER A 951 -41.57 47.99 -18.57
C SER A 951 -42.44 48.00 -17.31
N TYR A 952 -41.86 47.72 -16.15
CA TYR A 952 -42.50 47.74 -14.83
C TYR A 952 -41.84 48.81 -13.96
N ALA A 953 -42.64 49.73 -13.42
CA ALA A 953 -42.17 50.77 -12.50
C ALA A 953 -42.24 50.28 -11.04
N THR A 954 -41.14 50.42 -10.29
CA THR A 954 -40.98 49.89 -8.92
C THR A 954 -41.23 50.93 -7.82
N THR A 955 -41.16 52.23 -8.14
CA THR A 955 -41.23 53.36 -7.18
C THR A 955 -42.45 53.30 -6.24
N SER A 956 -43.66 53.10 -6.79
CA SER A 956 -44.89 53.03 -5.98
C SER A 956 -44.99 51.83 -5.02
N LEU A 957 -44.07 50.87 -5.15
CA LEU A 957 -44.01 49.67 -4.32
C LEU A 957 -43.09 49.88 -3.10
N LEU A 958 -42.02 50.66 -3.26
CA LEU A 958 -41.07 50.96 -2.19
C LEU A 958 -41.72 51.72 -1.04
N ASP A 959 -42.60 52.68 -1.36
CA ASP A 959 -43.39 53.43 -0.38
C ASP A 959 -44.30 52.53 0.49
N LYS A 960 -44.58 51.30 0.03
CA LYS A 960 -45.47 50.34 0.69
C LYS A 960 -44.73 49.23 1.42
N LEU A 961 -43.39 49.21 1.35
CA LEU A 961 -42.57 48.17 1.99
C LEU A 961 -42.81 48.11 3.48
N TRP A 962 -43.02 49.27 4.11
CA TRP A 962 -43.22 49.37 5.54
C TRP A 962 -44.71 49.63 5.87
N PRO A 963 -45.23 49.09 6.98
CA PRO A 963 -46.60 49.33 7.45
C PRO A 963 -46.92 50.79 7.74
#